data_AF-V7BEF7-F1
#
_entry.id   AF-V7BEF7-F1
#
_cell.length_a   1.000
_cell.length_b   1.000
_cell.length_c   1.000
_cell.angle_alpha   90.00
_cell.angle_beta   90.00
_cell.angle_gamma   90.00
#
_symmetry.space_group_name_H-M   'P 1'
#
loop_
_entity.id
_entity.type
_entity.pdbx_description
1 polymer ?
#
loop_
_entity_poly.entity_id
_entity_poly.type
_entity_poly.pdbx_seq_one_letter_code
_entity_poly.pdbx_strand_id
1 'polypeptide(L)'
;MFKFLKEVVAGSGTGLKDLPYNIGEPYASAWGSWLHFRGISKDDGSPVSIFSLSGSNAQDGHLAAGRNGVKRLRTVRHPNILSFLHSTEIETVDAGSPKVTIYMVTEPVMPLSDKIKELGLEGTQRDEYYAWGLHQIAKAVSFLNNDCKLVHANVCLASVVVTQTLDWKLHAFDVLSEFDGNNETSSGQMLQYAWLVGTQYKSIELAKSDWSGIKKSPPWAIDSWGMGCLIYEVFSGLKLGKTEELRNTVSIPKSLLPDYQRLLSSVPSRRLNTSKLIENSEYFQNKLVDTIHFMEILSLKDSVEKDTFFRKLPNLSEQLPQQIVLKKLLPLLASALEYGSASAPALTALLKMGSGLSAEEFRVKVLPTIVKLFISNDRAIRVGLLQHIDQYGESLSAQVVDEQVYPHVATGFSDTSAFLRELTLKSILILAPKLSQRTFSGSLLKHMSRLQVDEEPAIRTNTTILLGNIACYLNEGTRKRVLINAFTVRALRDTFPPARGAGIMALCATGSYYDITEIATRILPNIVVLTIDPDSDVRSKAFQAVDQFLQMAKQYYEKTNTAEATEGTSMGISSMPGNAGLLGWAMSSLTLKGKPSDHAPVSVSSTADTPISANASSDTPPKAPVRVRSAPDFAQQPVPTSPTSTDGWGELENGLDEECENLNDKDGWDDLEPLEEMKPTSALANIQAAQRRPVSQPVSQTKLASSLQSKSTSRKDEDDELWGSIAAPAPKTSKPLNLKSSVTDDDDPWAAIAAPAPTSKAKPLSSGRGRSAKAAAPKLGAQRINRTTSSGM
;
A
#
# COMPACT_ATOMS: atom_id res chain seq x y z
N MET A 1 20.68 17.72 2.48
CA MET A 1 21.86 18.18 1.70
C MET A 1 22.94 18.80 2.59
N PHE A 2 22.66 19.87 3.36
CA PHE A 2 23.69 20.62 4.12
C PHE A 2 24.52 19.87 5.20
N LYS A 3 24.10 18.70 5.72
CA LYS A 3 24.94 17.89 6.62
C LYS A 3 26.19 17.30 5.93
N PHE A 4 26.19 17.15 4.60
CA PHE A 4 27.17 16.34 3.85
C PHE A 4 28.56 17.01 3.68
N LEU A 5 28.73 18.26 4.10
CA LEU A 5 29.94 19.06 3.84
C LEU A 5 30.97 19.08 5.00
N LYS A 6 30.68 18.43 6.14
CA LYS A 6 31.53 18.51 7.34
C LYS A 6 32.54 17.37 7.53
N GLU A 7 32.42 16.28 6.77
CA GLU A 7 33.28 15.08 6.90
C GLU A 7 34.44 15.02 5.89
N VAL A 8 34.55 15.98 4.97
CA VAL A 8 35.49 15.90 3.83
C VAL A 8 36.96 16.20 4.22
N VAL A 9 37.22 16.65 5.44
CA VAL A 9 38.57 17.03 5.91
C VAL A 9 38.87 16.50 7.33
N ALA A 10 39.15 15.19 7.44
CA ALA A 10 39.81 14.60 8.61
C ALA A 10 40.51 13.26 8.25
N GLY A 11 41.74 13.34 7.74
CA GLY A 11 42.62 12.18 7.63
C GLY A 11 43.43 11.99 8.92
N SER A 12 42.87 11.30 9.91
CA SER A 12 43.54 11.00 11.18
C SER A 12 43.04 9.66 11.71
N GLY A 13 43.96 8.74 12.06
CA GLY A 13 43.62 7.37 12.45
C GLY A 13 42.71 7.32 13.68
N THR A 14 41.49 6.82 13.50
CA THR A 14 40.50 6.60 14.55
C THR A 14 40.44 5.12 14.93
N GLY A 15 40.22 4.83 16.22
CA GLY A 15 40.18 3.46 16.72
C GLY A 15 38.85 2.76 16.44
N LEU A 16 38.81 1.44 16.65
CA LEU A 16 37.60 0.62 16.47
C LEU A 16 36.40 1.07 17.34
N LYS A 17 36.64 1.87 18.39
CA LYS A 17 35.59 2.50 19.23
C LYS A 17 34.88 3.66 18.53
N ASP A 18 35.58 4.36 17.65
CA ASP A 18 35.22 5.66 17.08
C ASP A 18 34.41 5.54 15.78
N LEU A 19 34.31 4.32 15.21
CA LEU A 19 33.43 4.01 14.07
C LEU A 19 31.99 4.48 14.40
N PRO A 20 31.32 5.30 13.56
CA PRO A 20 29.97 5.83 13.85
C PRO A 20 28.84 4.77 13.71
N TYR A 21 29.20 3.49 13.70
CA TYR A 21 28.28 2.35 13.57
C TYR A 21 28.59 1.30 14.64
N ASN A 22 27.55 0.61 15.11
CA ASN A 22 27.67 -0.61 15.89
C ASN A 22 27.70 -1.81 14.94
N ILE A 23 28.72 -2.66 15.06
CA ILE A 23 28.83 -3.91 14.29
C ILE A 23 28.03 -4.99 15.02
N GLY A 24 27.10 -5.62 14.30
CA GLY A 24 26.28 -6.73 14.79
C GLY A 24 26.79 -8.09 14.30
N GLU A 25 25.86 -9.04 14.15
CA GLU A 25 26.19 -10.40 13.74
C GLU A 25 26.68 -10.48 12.26
N PRO A 26 27.64 -11.37 11.95
CA PRO A 26 28.03 -11.68 10.58
C PRO A 26 26.94 -12.47 9.85
N TYR A 27 26.87 -12.30 8.53
CA TYR A 27 26.18 -13.21 7.63
C TYR A 27 27.02 -14.47 7.38
N ALA A 28 26.38 -15.58 7.01
CA ALA A 28 27.06 -16.84 6.73
C ALA A 28 27.83 -16.84 5.40
N SER A 29 27.61 -15.84 4.54
CA SER A 29 28.25 -15.69 3.25
C SER A 29 28.60 -14.22 2.97
N ALA A 30 29.65 -14.01 2.16
CA ALA A 30 30.17 -12.70 1.75
C ALA A 30 30.99 -12.84 0.46
N TRP A 31 31.46 -11.74 -0.13
CA TRP A 31 32.25 -11.79 -1.38
C TRP A 31 33.76 -11.90 -1.10
N GLY A 32 34.45 -12.76 -1.86
CA GLY A 32 35.91 -12.85 -1.88
C GLY A 32 36.53 -13.05 -0.48
N SER A 33 37.27 -12.04 -0.03
CA SER A 33 37.94 -12.00 1.28
C SER A 33 37.27 -11.08 2.30
N TRP A 34 36.13 -10.46 1.95
CA TRP A 34 35.38 -9.60 2.86
C TRP A 34 34.52 -10.43 3.80
N LEU A 35 34.29 -9.89 5.01
CA LEU A 35 33.23 -10.34 5.92
C LEU A 35 32.07 -9.34 5.85
N HIS A 36 30.83 -9.82 5.85
CA HIS A 36 29.61 -8.99 5.81
C HIS A 36 28.85 -9.13 7.13
N PHE A 37 28.55 -8.01 7.78
CA PHE A 37 27.85 -7.90 9.04
C PHE A 37 26.58 -7.06 8.92
N ARG A 38 25.62 -7.37 9.79
CA ARG A 38 24.55 -6.45 10.19
C ARG A 38 25.18 -5.27 10.92
N GLY A 39 24.61 -4.07 10.79
CA GLY A 39 25.05 -2.91 11.56
C GLY A 39 23.94 -1.93 11.88
N ILE A 40 24.21 -1.03 12.83
CA ILE A 40 23.28 0.02 13.25
C ILE A 40 24.04 1.34 13.37
N SER A 41 23.52 2.41 12.78
CA SER A 41 24.00 3.79 12.93
C SER A 41 23.91 4.27 14.38
N LYS A 42 25.00 4.85 14.90
CA LYS A 42 25.02 5.43 16.26
C LYS A 42 24.26 6.77 16.35
N ASP A 43 24.06 7.46 15.22
CA ASP A 43 23.47 8.80 15.15
C ASP A 43 21.92 8.79 15.22
N ASP A 44 21.30 7.80 14.59
CA ASP A 44 19.84 7.74 14.38
C ASP A 44 19.22 6.35 14.57
N GLY A 45 20.03 5.33 14.91
CA GLY A 45 19.56 3.95 15.07
C GLY A 45 19.18 3.25 13.77
N SER A 46 19.45 3.84 12.60
CA SER A 46 19.10 3.24 11.31
C SER A 46 19.90 1.95 11.02
N PRO A 47 19.28 0.91 10.43
CA PRO A 47 19.97 -0.32 10.06
C PRO A 47 20.84 -0.10 8.81
N VAL A 48 22.06 -0.65 8.84
CA VAL A 48 23.04 -0.61 7.75
C VAL A 48 23.65 -1.98 7.51
N SER A 49 24.39 -2.14 6.41
CA SER A 49 25.32 -3.26 6.22
C SER A 49 26.76 -2.78 6.35
N ILE A 50 27.59 -3.57 7.02
CA ILE A 50 29.01 -3.27 7.24
C ILE A 50 29.82 -4.42 6.65
N PHE A 51 30.74 -4.10 5.73
CA PHE A 51 31.69 -5.03 5.17
C PHE A 51 33.08 -4.71 5.74
N SER A 52 33.85 -5.73 6.14
CA SER A 52 35.24 -5.54 6.59
C SER A 52 36.23 -6.43 5.85
N LEU A 53 37.38 -5.88 5.49
CA LEU A 53 38.51 -6.60 4.91
C LEU A 53 39.78 -6.27 5.69
N SER A 54 40.43 -7.28 6.28
CA SER A 54 41.69 -7.13 7.01
C SER A 54 42.87 -7.71 6.22
N GLY A 55 44.04 -7.08 6.33
CA GLY A 55 45.32 -7.58 5.82
C GLY A 55 46.47 -7.25 6.77
N SER A 56 47.54 -8.05 6.72
CA SER A 56 48.66 -7.98 7.69
C SER A 56 49.78 -6.99 7.31
N ASN A 57 49.58 -6.20 6.25
CA ASN A 57 50.45 -5.10 5.85
C ASN A 57 49.69 -4.15 4.90
N ALA A 58 50.02 -2.85 4.89
CA ALA A 58 49.30 -1.86 4.08
C ALA A 58 49.41 -2.06 2.54
N GLN A 59 50.39 -2.84 2.07
CA GLN A 59 50.64 -3.15 0.66
C GLN A 59 50.05 -4.51 0.22
N ASP A 60 49.21 -5.13 1.04
CA ASP A 60 48.52 -6.38 0.73
C ASP A 60 47.69 -6.24 -0.56
N GLY A 61 47.84 -7.18 -1.49
CA GLY A 61 47.11 -7.19 -2.76
C GLY A 61 45.59 -7.26 -2.58
N HIS A 62 45.11 -7.91 -1.51
CA HIS A 62 43.69 -7.91 -1.17
C HIS A 62 43.23 -6.52 -0.71
N LEU A 63 44.00 -5.83 0.15
CA LEU A 63 43.67 -4.47 0.58
C LEU A 63 43.75 -3.48 -0.60
N ALA A 64 44.72 -3.61 -1.50
CA ALA A 64 44.81 -2.78 -2.70
C ALA A 64 43.55 -2.93 -3.59
N ALA A 65 43.09 -4.18 -3.80
CA ALA A 65 41.85 -4.46 -4.52
C ALA A 65 40.61 -3.94 -3.77
N GLY A 66 40.53 -4.13 -2.45
CA GLY A 66 39.44 -3.61 -1.63
C GLY A 66 39.34 -2.09 -1.62
N ARG A 67 40.48 -1.38 -1.61
CA ARG A 67 40.53 0.09 -1.80
C ARG A 67 40.04 0.50 -3.20
N ASN A 68 40.32 -0.29 -4.25
CA ASN A 68 39.70 -0.08 -5.56
C ASN A 68 38.17 -0.28 -5.51
N GLY A 69 37.69 -1.36 -4.90
CA GLY A 69 36.26 -1.65 -4.76
C GLY A 69 35.50 -0.54 -4.02
N VAL A 70 36.02 -0.10 -2.88
CA VAL A 70 35.47 1.04 -2.10
C VAL A 70 35.49 2.34 -2.91
N LYS A 71 36.59 2.66 -3.60
CA LYS A 71 36.68 3.84 -4.47
C LYS A 71 35.64 3.79 -5.58
N ARG A 72 35.52 2.65 -6.27
CA ARG A 72 34.58 2.44 -7.38
C ARG A 72 33.14 2.55 -6.89
N LEU A 73 32.74 1.82 -5.85
CA LEU A 73 31.37 1.82 -5.33
C LEU A 73 30.93 3.19 -4.81
N ARG A 74 31.86 3.98 -4.22
CA ARG A 74 31.60 5.37 -3.83
C ARG A 74 31.27 6.29 -5.02
N THR A 75 31.84 6.00 -6.20
CA THR A 75 31.70 6.84 -7.42
C THR A 75 30.55 6.42 -8.34
N VAL A 76 30.25 5.13 -8.45
CA VAL A 76 29.27 4.59 -9.40
C VAL A 76 27.87 4.59 -8.77
N ARG A 77 26.90 5.27 -9.40
CA ARG A 77 25.52 5.39 -8.90
C ARG A 77 24.51 4.88 -9.92
N HIS A 78 23.75 3.84 -9.54
CA HIS A 78 22.66 3.25 -10.33
C HIS A 78 21.67 2.54 -9.37
N PRO A 79 20.34 2.50 -9.63
CA PRO A 79 19.38 1.90 -8.71
C PRO A 79 19.68 0.44 -8.32
N ASN A 80 20.20 -0.35 -9.26
CA ASN A 80 20.56 -1.76 -9.06
C ASN A 80 22.05 -2.00 -8.73
N ILE A 81 22.77 -0.96 -8.28
CA ILE A 81 24.11 -1.06 -7.69
C ILE A 81 24.00 -0.74 -6.19
N LEU A 82 24.83 -1.39 -5.36
CA LEU A 82 24.77 -1.25 -3.90
C LEU A 82 25.11 0.19 -3.46
N SER A 83 24.23 0.81 -2.70
CA SER A 83 24.36 2.21 -2.27
C SER A 83 25.39 2.36 -1.16
N PHE A 84 26.52 2.97 -1.49
CA PHE A 84 27.58 3.36 -0.56
C PHE A 84 27.11 4.48 0.39
N LEU A 85 27.39 4.32 1.69
CA LEU A 85 27.17 5.35 2.72
C LEU A 85 28.49 5.94 3.23
N HIS A 86 29.38 5.10 3.77
CA HIS A 86 30.61 5.52 4.45
C HIS A 86 31.72 4.48 4.28
N SER A 87 32.99 4.89 4.45
CA SER A 87 34.09 3.94 4.65
C SER A 87 35.25 4.56 5.41
N THR A 88 35.90 3.76 6.26
CA THR A 88 37.10 4.11 7.01
C THR A 88 38.13 2.99 6.93
N GLU A 89 39.39 3.28 7.19
CA GLU A 89 40.50 2.31 7.22
C GLU A 89 41.24 2.48 8.55
N ILE A 90 41.25 1.41 9.35
CA ILE A 90 41.73 1.41 10.74
C ILE A 90 42.95 0.49 10.84
N GLU A 91 44.07 1.05 11.29
CA GLU A 91 45.24 0.27 11.67
C GLU A 91 45.13 -0.16 13.14
N THR A 92 45.30 -1.45 13.38
CA THR A 92 45.27 -2.06 14.73
C THR A 92 46.54 -2.87 14.95
N VAL A 93 47.02 -2.98 16.20
CA VAL A 93 48.11 -3.89 16.54
C VAL A 93 47.51 -5.16 17.12
N ASP A 94 47.54 -6.24 16.35
CA ASP A 94 46.96 -7.54 16.70
C ASP A 94 48.10 -8.56 16.85
N ALA A 95 48.15 -9.24 17.99
CA ALA A 95 49.25 -10.14 18.40
C ALA A 95 50.69 -9.58 18.20
N GLY A 96 50.87 -8.25 18.24
CA GLY A 96 52.15 -7.56 18.01
C GLY A 96 52.48 -7.24 16.54
N SER A 97 51.56 -7.50 15.62
CA SER A 97 51.65 -7.21 14.18
C SER A 97 50.69 -6.09 13.75
N PRO A 98 51.05 -5.23 12.78
CA PRO A 98 50.15 -4.22 12.25
C PRO A 98 49.10 -4.87 11.32
N LYS A 99 47.84 -4.78 11.72
CA LYS A 99 46.68 -5.32 11.02
C LYS A 99 45.79 -4.17 10.55
N VAL A 100 45.78 -3.95 9.25
CA VAL A 100 45.02 -2.88 8.59
C VAL A 100 43.65 -3.42 8.20
N THR A 101 42.58 -2.75 8.61
CA THR A 101 41.20 -3.18 8.29
C THR A 101 40.41 -2.06 7.63
N ILE A 102 39.95 -2.33 6.41
CA ILE A 102 39.03 -1.47 5.67
C ILE A 102 37.61 -1.82 6.10
N TYR A 103 36.84 -0.82 6.52
CA TYR A 103 35.40 -0.92 6.78
C TYR A 103 34.63 -0.14 5.71
N MET A 104 33.65 -0.78 5.08
CA MET A 104 32.73 -0.16 4.11
C MET A 104 31.30 -0.33 4.59
N VAL A 105 30.51 0.74 4.55
CA VAL A 105 29.14 0.79 5.07
C VAL A 105 28.17 1.18 3.96
N THR A 106 27.06 0.46 3.86
CA THR A 106 26.08 0.56 2.77
C THR A 106 24.64 0.55 3.29
N GLU A 107 23.67 0.78 2.40
CA GLU A 107 22.26 0.46 2.65
C GLU A 107 22.11 -0.98 3.20
N PRO A 108 21.10 -1.26 4.05
CA PRO A 108 20.95 -2.56 4.71
C PRO A 108 20.53 -3.66 3.73
N VAL A 109 21.41 -4.66 3.56
CA VAL A 109 21.26 -5.76 2.60
C VAL A 109 21.65 -7.13 3.19
N MET A 110 21.22 -8.20 2.53
CA MET A 110 21.57 -9.59 2.82
C MET A 110 22.20 -10.26 1.58
N PRO A 111 23.14 -11.21 1.70
CA PRO A 111 23.62 -12.01 0.56
C PRO A 111 22.48 -12.73 -0.16
N LEU A 112 22.50 -12.72 -1.51
CA LEU A 112 21.41 -13.32 -2.30
C LEU A 112 21.21 -14.82 -1.99
N SER A 113 22.30 -15.58 -1.82
CA SER A 113 22.26 -17.01 -1.46
C SER A 113 21.51 -17.28 -0.16
N ASP A 114 21.57 -16.36 0.80
CA ASP A 114 20.94 -16.53 2.10
C ASP A 114 19.51 -15.97 2.09
N LYS A 115 19.25 -14.94 1.27
CA LYS A 115 17.89 -14.42 1.05
C LYS A 115 16.99 -15.37 0.27
N ILE A 116 17.53 -16.12 -0.70
CA ILE A 116 16.80 -17.18 -1.40
C ILE A 116 16.33 -18.25 -0.41
N LYS A 117 17.19 -18.66 0.53
CA LYS A 117 16.86 -19.63 1.58
C LYS A 117 15.84 -19.08 2.59
N GLU A 118 15.94 -17.81 2.98
CA GLU A 118 14.95 -17.14 3.86
C GLU A 118 13.55 -17.12 3.22
N LEU A 119 13.46 -16.83 1.92
CA LEU A 119 12.19 -16.66 1.23
C LEU A 119 11.50 -17.99 0.89
N GLY A 120 12.25 -19.08 0.71
CA GLY A 120 11.70 -20.42 0.49
C GLY A 120 10.76 -20.55 -0.71
N LEU A 121 10.93 -19.72 -1.74
CA LEU A 121 10.02 -19.71 -2.89
C LEU A 121 10.23 -20.93 -3.78
N GLU A 122 9.12 -21.53 -4.22
CA GLU A 122 9.09 -22.68 -5.13
C GLU A 122 8.26 -22.38 -6.39
N GLY A 123 8.39 -23.25 -7.39
CA GLY A 123 7.59 -23.22 -8.63
C GLY A 123 7.62 -21.87 -9.35
N THR A 124 6.44 -21.42 -9.81
CA THR A 124 6.30 -20.15 -10.54
C THR A 124 6.70 -18.94 -9.71
N GLN A 125 6.45 -18.95 -8.40
CA GLN A 125 6.75 -17.81 -7.53
C GLN A 125 8.26 -17.54 -7.43
N ARG A 126 9.05 -18.61 -7.39
CA ARG A 126 10.51 -18.56 -7.47
C ARG A 126 10.95 -18.00 -8.82
N ASP A 127 10.39 -18.52 -9.90
CA ASP A 127 10.83 -18.19 -11.25
C ASP A 127 10.46 -16.76 -11.66
N GLU A 128 9.35 -16.20 -11.16
CA GLU A 128 9.02 -14.77 -11.30
C GLU A 128 9.99 -13.88 -10.48
N TYR A 129 10.32 -14.26 -9.24
CA TYR A 129 11.28 -13.51 -8.42
C TYR A 129 12.67 -13.50 -9.05
N TYR A 130 13.12 -14.64 -9.58
CA TYR A 130 14.38 -14.76 -10.30
C TYR A 130 14.37 -13.93 -11.59
N ALA A 131 13.25 -13.87 -12.31
CA ALA A 131 13.12 -13.03 -13.50
C ALA A 131 13.31 -11.54 -13.16
N TRP A 132 12.65 -11.07 -12.09
CA TRP A 132 12.84 -9.71 -11.59
C TRP A 132 14.28 -9.42 -11.18
N GLY A 133 14.89 -10.30 -10.38
CA GLY A 133 16.26 -10.14 -9.89
C GLY A 133 17.32 -10.16 -10.98
N LEU A 134 17.22 -11.10 -11.92
CA LEU A 134 18.14 -11.21 -13.06
C LEU A 134 17.97 -10.01 -14.02
N HIS A 135 16.76 -9.51 -14.22
CA HIS A 135 16.49 -8.27 -14.96
C HIS A 135 17.13 -7.04 -14.29
N GLN A 136 17.07 -6.94 -12.95
CA GLN A 136 17.75 -5.87 -12.19
C GLN A 136 19.28 -5.93 -12.31
N ILE A 137 19.89 -7.12 -12.21
CA ILE A 137 21.35 -7.26 -12.37
C ILE A 137 21.79 -7.09 -13.82
N ALA A 138 21.00 -7.53 -14.80
CA ALA A 138 21.26 -7.23 -16.21
C ALA A 138 21.29 -5.71 -16.47
N LYS A 139 20.40 -4.92 -15.83
CA LYS A 139 20.43 -3.45 -15.90
C LYS A 139 21.72 -2.87 -15.32
N ALA A 140 22.14 -3.32 -14.13
CA ALA A 140 23.40 -2.89 -13.52
C ALA A 140 24.62 -3.19 -14.40
N VAL A 141 24.70 -4.40 -14.95
CA VAL A 141 25.80 -4.82 -15.85
C VAL A 141 25.76 -4.02 -17.16
N SER A 142 24.58 -3.84 -17.76
CA SER A 142 24.41 -3.01 -18.97
C SER A 142 24.91 -1.59 -18.74
N PHE A 143 24.53 -0.95 -17.63
CA PHE A 143 24.97 0.39 -17.26
C PHE A 143 26.51 0.47 -17.10
N LEU A 144 27.13 -0.52 -16.46
CA LEU A 144 28.59 -0.59 -16.34
C LEU A 144 29.27 -0.69 -17.71
N ASN A 145 28.86 -1.65 -18.57
CA ASN A 145 29.56 -1.92 -19.83
C ASN A 145 29.24 -0.90 -20.93
N ASN A 146 27.97 -0.55 -21.09
CA ASN A 146 27.49 0.27 -22.19
C ASN A 146 27.65 1.76 -21.90
N ASP A 147 27.41 2.21 -20.67
CA ASP A 147 27.36 3.65 -20.35
C ASP A 147 28.66 4.11 -19.67
N CYS A 148 29.11 3.38 -18.63
CA CYS A 148 30.31 3.74 -17.87
C CYS A 148 31.64 3.25 -18.49
N LYS A 149 31.58 2.33 -19.49
CA LYS A 149 32.75 1.62 -20.07
C LYS A 149 33.62 0.91 -19.02
N LEU A 150 32.98 0.30 -18.03
CA LEU A 150 33.62 -0.51 -16.99
C LEU A 150 33.34 -2.00 -17.22
N VAL A 151 34.25 -2.86 -16.75
CA VAL A 151 34.11 -4.33 -16.73
C VAL A 151 34.18 -4.81 -15.29
N HIS A 152 33.13 -5.49 -14.83
CA HIS A 152 32.96 -6.00 -13.48
C HIS A 152 33.81 -7.25 -13.21
N ALA A 153 33.95 -8.11 -14.21
CA ALA A 153 34.71 -9.36 -14.26
C ALA A 153 34.36 -10.44 -13.22
N ASN A 154 33.47 -10.17 -12.27
CA ASN A 154 33.11 -11.07 -11.18
C ASN A 154 31.59 -11.15 -10.94
N VAL A 155 30.77 -11.11 -12.00
CA VAL A 155 29.31 -11.31 -11.88
C VAL A 155 29.03 -12.79 -11.55
N CYS A 156 28.47 -13.05 -10.37
CA CYS A 156 28.16 -14.38 -9.81
C CYS A 156 27.16 -14.25 -8.64
N LEU A 157 26.70 -15.37 -8.06
CA LEU A 157 25.78 -15.37 -6.92
C LEU A 157 26.33 -14.60 -5.70
N ALA A 158 27.65 -14.65 -5.47
CA ALA A 158 28.32 -13.94 -4.37
C ALA A 158 28.48 -12.43 -4.61
N SER A 159 28.35 -11.96 -5.85
CA SER A 159 28.39 -10.53 -6.20
C SER A 159 27.01 -9.86 -6.22
N VAL A 160 25.97 -10.53 -5.70
CA VAL A 160 24.62 -9.97 -5.58
C VAL A 160 24.16 -10.00 -4.11
N VAL A 161 23.62 -8.87 -3.67
CA VAL A 161 22.96 -8.69 -2.38
C VAL A 161 21.55 -8.15 -2.58
N VAL A 162 20.70 -8.32 -1.58
CA VAL A 162 19.27 -8.02 -1.65
C VAL A 162 18.87 -7.08 -0.53
N THR A 163 18.14 -6.01 -0.85
CA THR A 163 17.60 -5.04 0.12
C THR A 163 16.46 -5.63 0.96
N GLN A 164 16.05 -4.88 1.99
CA GLN A 164 14.81 -5.16 2.72
C GLN A 164 13.56 -5.17 1.81
N THR A 165 13.57 -4.38 0.73
CA THR A 165 12.51 -4.33 -0.31
C THR A 165 12.60 -5.41 -1.37
N LEU A 166 13.50 -6.40 -1.22
CA LEU A 166 13.76 -7.49 -2.18
C LEU A 166 14.38 -7.04 -3.52
N ASP A 167 15.01 -5.87 -3.56
CA ASP A 167 15.73 -5.39 -4.74
C ASP A 167 17.15 -5.96 -4.78
N TRP A 168 17.53 -6.56 -5.92
CA TRP A 168 18.85 -7.11 -6.16
C TRP A 168 19.82 -5.98 -6.55
N LYS A 169 20.95 -5.90 -5.85
CA LYS A 169 22.02 -4.93 -6.06
C LYS A 169 23.32 -5.66 -6.40
N LEU A 170 24.01 -5.18 -7.44
CA LEU A 170 25.36 -5.62 -7.79
C LEU A 170 26.39 -4.94 -6.86
N HIS A 171 27.33 -5.72 -6.33
CA HIS A 171 28.48 -5.26 -5.52
C HIS A 171 29.74 -6.07 -5.89
N ALA A 172 30.77 -6.13 -5.04
CA ALA A 172 32.04 -6.82 -5.30
C ALA A 172 32.96 -6.15 -6.34
N PHE A 173 33.05 -4.81 -6.27
CA PHE A 173 33.72 -3.96 -7.26
C PHE A 173 35.26 -3.96 -7.17
N ASP A 174 35.87 -4.83 -6.36
CA ASP A 174 37.34 -4.90 -6.16
C ASP A 174 38.11 -5.06 -7.49
N VAL A 175 37.53 -5.80 -8.43
CA VAL A 175 38.09 -6.07 -9.77
C VAL A 175 37.62 -5.06 -10.83
N LEU A 176 36.63 -4.21 -10.51
CA LEU A 176 36.00 -3.28 -11.47
C LEU A 176 37.04 -2.32 -12.07
N SER A 177 37.25 -2.46 -13.38
CA SER A 177 38.28 -1.74 -14.14
C SER A 177 37.68 -1.10 -15.40
N GLU A 178 38.41 -0.15 -15.99
CA GLU A 178 38.01 0.54 -17.23
C GLU A 178 38.29 -0.33 -18.47
N PHE A 179 37.39 -0.28 -19.45
CA PHE A 179 37.52 -1.02 -20.71
C PHE A 179 38.39 -0.24 -21.71
N ASP A 180 39.70 -0.51 -21.70
CA ASP A 180 40.68 0.17 -22.55
C ASP A 180 40.78 -0.45 -23.97
N GLY A 181 39.65 -0.54 -24.67
CA GLY A 181 39.55 -1.18 -26.00
C GLY A 181 40.09 -0.35 -27.18
N ASN A 182 40.20 0.96 -27.02
CA ASN A 182 40.62 1.88 -28.10
C ASN A 182 42.13 2.13 -28.17
N ASN A 183 42.90 1.56 -27.24
CA ASN A 183 44.27 1.98 -26.94
C ASN A 183 45.25 0.84 -27.27
N GLU A 184 45.39 0.51 -28.56
CA GLU A 184 46.13 -0.68 -29.03
C GLU A 184 47.62 -0.69 -28.60
N THR A 185 48.17 0.46 -28.21
CA THR A 185 49.52 0.62 -27.66
C THR A 185 49.64 0.20 -26.19
N SER A 186 48.55 0.01 -25.45
CA SER A 186 48.60 -0.39 -24.04
C SER A 186 48.84 -1.91 -23.89
N SER A 187 50.12 -2.31 -23.82
CA SER A 187 50.50 -3.71 -23.54
C SER A 187 50.18 -4.17 -22.10
N GLY A 188 49.64 -3.27 -21.26
CA GLY A 188 49.28 -3.55 -19.87
C GLY A 188 48.02 -4.40 -19.69
N GLN A 189 48.01 -5.17 -18.59
CA GLN A 189 46.86 -5.94 -18.12
C GLN A 189 45.67 -5.01 -17.80
N MET A 190 44.47 -5.33 -18.28
CA MET A 190 43.29 -4.47 -18.12
C MET A 190 42.60 -4.65 -16.76
N LEU A 191 42.53 -5.89 -16.27
CA LEU A 191 41.88 -6.25 -15.01
C LEU A 191 42.95 -6.61 -13.97
N GLN A 192 43.58 -5.60 -13.36
CA GLN A 192 44.72 -5.75 -12.44
C GLN A 192 44.48 -6.77 -11.31
N TYR A 193 43.24 -6.85 -10.80
CA TYR A 193 42.84 -7.72 -9.70
C TYR A 193 42.12 -9.01 -10.16
N ALA A 194 42.19 -9.39 -11.43
CA ALA A 194 41.54 -10.59 -11.97
C ALA A 194 42.00 -11.91 -11.33
N TRP A 195 43.09 -11.91 -10.56
CA TRP A 195 43.52 -13.04 -9.75
C TRP A 195 42.55 -13.36 -8.59
N LEU A 196 41.74 -12.39 -8.12
CA LEU A 196 40.66 -12.61 -7.15
C LEU A 196 39.46 -13.38 -7.72
N VAL A 197 39.27 -13.36 -9.04
CA VAL A 197 38.14 -14.06 -9.69
C VAL A 197 38.46 -15.55 -9.73
N GLY A 198 37.58 -16.37 -9.13
CA GLY A 198 37.71 -17.82 -9.11
C GLY A 198 37.80 -18.41 -10.52
N THR A 199 38.64 -19.44 -10.70
CA THR A 199 38.91 -20.02 -12.03
C THR A 199 37.66 -20.52 -12.73
N GLN A 200 36.67 -21.02 -12.00
CA GLN A 200 35.41 -21.50 -12.57
C GLN A 200 34.60 -20.41 -13.27
N TYR A 201 34.70 -19.16 -12.79
CA TYR A 201 33.92 -18.01 -13.28
C TYR A 201 34.60 -17.30 -14.46
N LYS A 202 35.87 -17.61 -14.75
CA LYS A 202 36.62 -16.96 -15.84
C LYS A 202 36.15 -17.49 -17.19
N SER A 203 35.90 -16.57 -18.12
CA SER A 203 35.76 -16.87 -19.53
C SER A 203 37.08 -17.41 -20.11
N ILE A 204 37.00 -18.11 -21.24
CA ILE A 204 38.14 -18.81 -21.87
C ILE A 204 39.33 -17.86 -22.12
N GLU A 205 39.06 -16.66 -22.63
CA GLU A 205 40.08 -15.64 -22.90
C GLU A 205 40.64 -14.98 -21.63
N LEU A 206 39.83 -14.82 -20.57
CA LEU A 206 40.28 -14.29 -19.29
C LEU A 206 41.12 -15.31 -18.51
N ALA A 207 40.75 -16.60 -18.58
CA ALA A 207 41.55 -17.70 -18.02
C ALA A 207 42.92 -17.82 -18.73
N LYS A 208 42.97 -17.60 -20.04
CA LYS A 208 44.20 -17.55 -20.84
C LYS A 208 44.98 -16.24 -20.71
N SER A 209 44.44 -15.22 -20.04
CA SER A 209 45.00 -13.86 -19.98
C SER A 209 45.26 -13.24 -21.36
N ASP A 210 44.40 -13.50 -22.35
CA ASP A 210 44.49 -12.89 -23.68
C ASP A 210 43.94 -11.46 -23.66
N TRP A 211 44.73 -10.55 -23.09
CA TRP A 211 44.42 -9.12 -23.07
C TRP A 211 44.27 -8.52 -24.48
N SER A 212 44.87 -9.14 -25.50
CA SER A 212 44.80 -8.68 -26.88
C SER A 212 43.45 -8.98 -27.53
N GLY A 213 42.92 -10.19 -27.31
CA GLY A 213 41.57 -10.60 -27.71
C GLY A 213 40.50 -9.91 -26.87
N ILE A 214 40.72 -9.72 -25.57
CA ILE A 214 39.79 -9.01 -24.67
C ILE A 214 39.59 -7.56 -25.11
N LYS A 215 40.66 -6.79 -25.36
CA LYS A 215 40.54 -5.39 -25.82
C LYS A 215 39.87 -5.26 -27.19
N LYS A 216 39.99 -6.27 -28.05
CA LYS A 216 39.32 -6.37 -29.36
C LYS A 216 37.90 -6.97 -29.29
N SER A 217 37.47 -7.44 -28.12
CA SER A 217 36.11 -7.95 -27.90
C SER A 217 35.15 -6.81 -27.51
N PRO A 218 33.82 -7.00 -27.57
CA PRO A 218 32.89 -6.01 -27.07
C PRO A 218 33.02 -5.77 -25.56
N PRO A 219 32.81 -4.55 -25.03
CA PRO A 219 32.99 -4.22 -23.61
C PRO A 219 32.22 -5.12 -22.64
N TRP A 220 31.06 -5.64 -23.07
CA TRP A 220 30.20 -6.51 -22.28
C TRP A 220 30.65 -7.98 -22.23
N ALA A 221 31.59 -8.41 -23.07
CA ALA A 221 31.80 -9.84 -23.32
C ALA A 221 32.24 -10.65 -22.08
N ILE A 222 32.98 -10.04 -21.15
CA ILE A 222 33.36 -10.68 -19.88
C ILE A 222 32.14 -10.77 -18.93
N ASP A 223 31.36 -9.69 -18.80
CA ASP A 223 30.27 -9.65 -17.82
C ASP A 223 29.01 -10.38 -18.32
N SER A 224 28.82 -10.51 -19.63
CA SER A 224 27.86 -11.46 -20.23
C SER A 224 28.16 -12.90 -19.82
N TRP A 225 29.43 -13.30 -19.76
CA TRP A 225 29.82 -14.63 -19.30
C TRP A 225 29.50 -14.82 -17.81
N GLY A 226 29.84 -13.83 -16.98
CA GLY A 226 29.47 -13.81 -15.56
C GLY A 226 27.95 -13.78 -15.31
N MET A 227 27.17 -13.10 -16.16
CA MET A 227 25.71 -13.15 -16.12
C MET A 227 25.20 -14.58 -16.39
N GLY A 228 25.83 -15.32 -17.31
CA GLY A 228 25.59 -16.75 -17.48
C GLY A 228 25.92 -17.57 -16.22
N CYS A 229 27.04 -17.29 -15.55
CA CYS A 229 27.40 -17.93 -14.29
C CYS A 229 26.37 -17.65 -13.17
N LEU A 230 25.92 -16.39 -13.02
CA LEU A 230 24.88 -16.01 -12.07
C LEU A 230 23.56 -16.75 -12.34
N ILE A 231 23.12 -16.83 -13.60
CA ILE A 231 21.91 -17.58 -14.00
C ILE A 231 22.07 -19.06 -13.60
N TYR A 232 23.21 -19.68 -13.88
CA TYR A 232 23.47 -21.06 -13.49
C TYR A 232 23.38 -21.28 -11.97
N GLU A 233 24.05 -20.46 -11.16
CA GLU A 233 24.07 -20.61 -9.70
C GLU A 233 22.69 -20.39 -9.07
N VAL A 234 21.93 -19.41 -9.57
CA VAL A 234 20.57 -19.09 -9.12
C VAL A 234 19.58 -20.24 -9.38
N PHE A 235 19.66 -20.89 -10.54
CA PHE A 235 18.74 -21.98 -10.91
C PHE A 235 19.17 -23.37 -10.44
N SER A 236 20.47 -23.65 -10.39
CA SER A 236 20.98 -24.91 -9.79
C SER A 236 20.87 -24.92 -8.27
N GLY A 237 20.85 -23.75 -7.62
CA GLY A 237 20.94 -23.62 -6.16
C GLY A 237 22.34 -23.98 -5.61
N LEU A 238 23.31 -24.19 -6.49
CA LEU A 238 24.68 -24.59 -6.17
C LEU A 238 25.66 -23.49 -6.54
N LYS A 239 26.71 -23.32 -5.73
CA LYS A 239 27.87 -22.52 -6.11
C LYS A 239 28.63 -23.25 -7.22
N LEU A 240 29.05 -22.53 -8.26
CA LEU A 240 29.84 -23.09 -9.34
C LEU A 240 31.16 -23.66 -8.79
N GLY A 241 31.39 -24.95 -9.03
CA GLY A 241 32.62 -25.66 -8.68
C GLY A 241 33.63 -25.66 -9.82
N LYS A 242 33.16 -25.82 -11.06
CA LYS A 242 33.97 -25.89 -12.29
C LYS A 242 33.24 -25.29 -13.49
N THR A 243 34.01 -24.78 -14.46
CA THR A 243 33.45 -24.13 -15.67
C THR A 243 32.61 -25.08 -16.54
N GLU A 244 32.90 -26.39 -16.53
CA GLU A 244 32.14 -27.39 -17.29
C GLU A 244 30.73 -27.63 -16.73
N GLU A 245 30.43 -27.22 -15.50
CA GLU A 245 29.11 -27.38 -14.88
C GLU A 245 28.07 -26.47 -15.54
N LEU A 246 28.50 -25.34 -16.14
CA LEU A 246 27.66 -24.44 -16.95
C LEU A 246 26.99 -25.13 -18.15
N ARG A 247 27.45 -26.34 -18.53
CA ARG A 247 26.83 -27.15 -19.58
C ARG A 247 25.58 -27.88 -19.11
N ASN A 248 25.36 -28.00 -17.80
CA ASN A 248 24.15 -28.59 -17.24
C ASN A 248 23.02 -27.57 -17.25
N THR A 249 22.15 -27.68 -18.25
CA THR A 249 21.01 -26.77 -18.46
C THR A 249 19.69 -27.27 -17.88
N VAL A 250 19.68 -28.39 -17.15
CA VAL A 250 18.46 -29.09 -16.70
C VAL A 250 17.56 -28.22 -15.80
N SER A 251 18.15 -27.31 -15.00
CA SER A 251 17.42 -26.38 -14.14
C SER A 251 17.03 -25.05 -14.80
N ILE A 252 17.49 -24.77 -16.03
CA ILE A 252 17.29 -23.47 -16.70
C ILE A 252 15.93 -23.44 -17.40
N PRO A 253 15.08 -22.41 -17.18
CA PRO A 253 13.79 -22.27 -17.86
C PRO A 253 13.93 -22.23 -19.38
N LYS A 254 13.02 -22.90 -20.10
CA LYS A 254 13.07 -23.03 -21.56
C LYS A 254 13.05 -21.70 -22.32
N SER A 255 12.41 -20.67 -21.76
CA SER A 255 12.37 -19.31 -22.32
C SER A 255 13.66 -18.52 -22.07
N LEU A 256 14.45 -18.86 -21.06
CA LEU A 256 15.76 -18.24 -20.78
C LEU A 256 16.92 -18.98 -21.46
N LEU A 257 16.75 -20.29 -21.71
CA LEU A 257 17.80 -21.16 -22.24
C LEU A 257 18.51 -20.63 -23.51
N PRO A 258 17.82 -20.10 -24.55
CA PRO A 258 18.50 -19.58 -25.74
C PRO A 258 19.40 -18.37 -25.44
N ASP A 259 19.00 -17.51 -24.50
CA ASP A 259 19.79 -16.35 -24.11
C ASP A 259 20.95 -16.74 -23.19
N TYR A 260 20.74 -17.67 -22.26
CA TYR A 260 21.79 -18.29 -21.44
C TYR A 260 22.91 -18.89 -22.32
N GLN A 261 22.53 -19.65 -23.36
CA GLN A 261 23.47 -20.21 -24.34
C GLN A 261 24.26 -19.12 -25.09
N ARG A 262 23.64 -17.97 -25.38
CA ARG A 262 24.29 -16.85 -26.07
C ARG A 262 25.15 -15.99 -25.14
N LEU A 263 24.82 -15.89 -23.85
CA LEU A 263 25.68 -15.27 -22.83
C LEU A 263 27.01 -16.02 -22.71
N LEU A 264 26.96 -17.36 -22.74
CA LEU A 264 28.11 -18.27 -22.60
C LEU A 264 28.80 -18.66 -23.93
N SER A 265 28.67 -17.86 -24.99
CA SER A 265 29.31 -18.19 -26.27
C SER A 265 30.84 -18.26 -26.17
N SER A 266 31.46 -19.30 -26.75
CA SER A 266 32.92 -19.47 -26.82
C SER A 266 33.62 -18.31 -27.55
N VAL A 267 32.91 -17.61 -28.45
CA VAL A 267 33.41 -16.45 -29.19
C VAL A 267 32.94 -15.16 -28.52
N PRO A 268 33.84 -14.33 -27.91
CA PRO A 268 33.46 -13.12 -27.17
C PRO A 268 32.59 -12.14 -27.96
N SER A 269 32.84 -11.95 -29.26
CA SER A 269 32.07 -11.05 -30.12
C SER A 269 30.66 -11.54 -30.48
N ARG A 270 30.32 -12.80 -30.15
CA ARG A 270 28.97 -13.37 -30.30
C ARG A 270 28.15 -13.32 -29.00
N ARG A 271 28.76 -12.96 -27.87
CA ARG A 271 28.07 -12.95 -26.56
C ARG A 271 26.97 -11.90 -26.50
N LEU A 272 25.83 -12.29 -25.95
CA LEU A 272 24.64 -11.45 -25.80
C LEU A 272 24.92 -10.26 -24.86
N ASN A 273 24.77 -9.03 -25.35
CA ASN A 273 24.80 -7.84 -24.49
C ASN A 273 23.60 -7.87 -23.53
N THR A 274 23.82 -7.54 -22.25
CA THR A 274 22.77 -7.52 -21.22
C THR A 274 21.67 -6.51 -21.50
N SER A 275 21.92 -5.44 -22.26
CA SER A 275 20.85 -4.56 -22.78
C SER A 275 19.84 -5.35 -23.63
N LYS A 276 20.33 -6.17 -24.55
CA LYS A 276 19.49 -6.99 -25.43
C LYS A 276 18.80 -8.14 -24.70
N LEU A 277 19.39 -8.64 -23.61
CA LEU A 277 18.73 -9.59 -22.71
C LEU A 277 17.49 -8.96 -22.06
N ILE A 278 17.58 -7.72 -21.57
CA ILE A 278 16.46 -6.96 -21.01
C ILE A 278 15.36 -6.72 -22.06
N GLU A 279 15.76 -6.26 -23.25
CA GLU A 279 14.84 -5.87 -24.33
C GLU A 279 14.09 -7.05 -24.97
N ASN A 280 14.71 -8.23 -25.11
CA ASN A 280 14.24 -9.28 -26.01
C ASN A 280 13.92 -10.63 -25.33
N SER A 281 14.26 -10.85 -24.06
CA SER A 281 14.08 -12.16 -23.43
C SER A 281 12.62 -12.39 -23.00
N GLU A 282 11.99 -13.42 -23.55
CA GLU A 282 10.63 -13.86 -23.19
C GLU A 282 10.50 -14.18 -21.69
N TYR A 283 11.60 -14.60 -21.04
CA TYR A 283 11.60 -14.95 -19.62
C TYR A 283 11.30 -13.76 -18.68
N PHE A 284 11.61 -12.53 -19.09
CA PHE A 284 11.28 -11.33 -18.31
C PHE A 284 9.84 -10.82 -18.53
N GLN A 285 9.11 -11.36 -19.51
CA GLN A 285 7.73 -10.96 -19.83
C GLN A 285 6.75 -11.69 -18.91
N ASN A 286 6.63 -11.22 -17.66
CA ASN A 286 5.73 -11.80 -16.66
C ASN A 286 5.09 -10.74 -15.76
N LYS A 287 3.95 -11.12 -15.15
CA LYS A 287 3.09 -10.24 -14.36
C LYS A 287 3.81 -9.52 -13.23
N LEU A 288 4.79 -10.16 -12.59
CA LEU A 288 5.54 -9.54 -11.49
C LEU A 288 6.42 -8.41 -12.01
N VAL A 289 7.21 -8.67 -13.06
CA VAL A 289 8.08 -7.68 -13.70
C VAL A 289 7.26 -6.51 -14.25
N ASP A 290 6.16 -6.79 -14.94
CA ASP A 290 5.25 -5.76 -15.49
C ASP A 290 4.63 -4.89 -14.39
N THR A 291 4.14 -5.51 -13.31
CA THR A 291 3.49 -4.80 -12.19
C THR A 291 4.47 -3.90 -11.43
N ILE A 292 5.67 -4.41 -11.11
CA ILE A 292 6.68 -3.60 -10.43
C ILE A 292 7.19 -2.50 -11.37
N HIS A 293 7.43 -2.80 -12.65
CA HIS A 293 7.93 -1.80 -13.60
C HIS A 293 6.93 -0.64 -13.79
N PHE A 294 5.62 -0.93 -13.91
CA PHE A 294 4.59 0.12 -13.99
C PHE A 294 4.61 1.03 -12.75
N MET A 295 4.78 0.46 -11.56
CA MET A 295 4.89 1.24 -10.31
C MET A 295 6.18 2.07 -10.22
N GLU A 296 7.30 1.56 -10.74
CA GLU A 296 8.57 2.30 -10.76
C GLU A 296 8.57 3.47 -11.76
N ILE A 297 7.75 3.42 -12.82
CA ILE A 297 7.59 4.53 -13.79
C ILE A 297 6.29 5.34 -13.60
N LEU A 298 5.62 5.21 -12.45
CA LEU A 298 4.29 5.77 -12.20
C LEU A 298 4.20 7.29 -12.42
N SER A 299 5.27 8.04 -12.20
CA SER A 299 5.32 9.49 -12.48
C SER A 299 5.21 9.83 -13.97
N LEU A 300 5.56 8.90 -14.87
CA LEU A 300 5.50 9.06 -16.33
C LEU A 300 4.17 8.58 -16.93
N LYS A 301 3.25 8.05 -16.11
CA LYS A 301 1.96 7.49 -16.52
C LYS A 301 0.83 8.51 -16.43
N ASP A 302 -0.09 8.47 -17.39
CA ASP A 302 -1.28 9.35 -17.36
C ASP A 302 -2.33 8.89 -16.33
N SER A 303 -3.37 9.70 -16.11
CA SER A 303 -4.42 9.42 -15.12
C SER A 303 -5.31 8.22 -15.48
N VAL A 304 -5.50 7.93 -16.77
CA VAL A 304 -6.32 6.83 -17.28
C VAL A 304 -5.56 5.51 -17.19
N GLU A 305 -4.27 5.50 -17.53
CA GLU A 305 -3.36 4.38 -17.29
C GLU A 305 -3.32 4.03 -15.79
N LYS A 306 -3.14 5.04 -14.93
CA LYS A 306 -3.12 4.90 -13.46
C LYS A 306 -4.41 4.28 -12.93
N ASP A 307 -5.56 4.87 -13.25
CA ASP A 307 -6.86 4.41 -12.76
C ASP A 307 -7.17 2.98 -13.26
N THR A 308 -6.86 2.69 -14.52
CA THR A 308 -6.97 1.33 -15.11
C THR A 308 -6.07 0.32 -14.41
N PHE A 309 -4.85 0.69 -14.06
CA PHE A 309 -3.91 -0.17 -13.33
C PHE A 309 -4.36 -0.41 -11.89
N PHE A 310 -4.68 0.65 -11.13
CA PHE A 310 -5.03 0.51 -9.72
C PHE A 310 -6.38 -0.20 -9.49
N ARG A 311 -7.31 -0.18 -10.44
CA ARG A 311 -8.50 -1.05 -10.40
C ARG A 311 -8.20 -2.54 -10.60
N LYS A 312 -7.13 -2.87 -11.33
CA LYS A 312 -6.69 -4.26 -11.59
C LYS A 312 -5.73 -4.79 -10.52
N LEU A 313 -4.98 -3.89 -9.87
CA LEU A 313 -3.94 -4.22 -8.91
C LEU A 313 -4.38 -5.13 -7.73
N PRO A 314 -5.60 -5.02 -7.15
CA PRO A 314 -6.05 -5.96 -6.11
C PRO A 314 -6.04 -7.41 -6.60
N ASN A 315 -6.64 -7.68 -7.76
CA ASN A 315 -6.76 -9.01 -8.36
C ASN A 315 -5.42 -9.52 -8.91
N LEU A 316 -4.53 -8.62 -9.33
CA LEU A 316 -3.15 -8.97 -9.68
C LEU A 316 -2.36 -9.37 -8.44
N SER A 317 -2.51 -8.67 -7.32
CA SER A 317 -1.73 -8.93 -6.10
C SER A 317 -1.99 -10.32 -5.50
N GLU A 318 -3.18 -10.90 -5.69
CA GLU A 318 -3.49 -12.29 -5.30
C GLU A 318 -2.78 -13.35 -6.15
N GLN A 319 -2.29 -12.98 -7.34
CA GLN A 319 -1.62 -13.88 -8.28
C GLN A 319 -0.09 -13.82 -8.19
N LEU A 320 0.45 -12.88 -7.39
CA LEU A 320 1.89 -12.63 -7.25
C LEU A 320 2.43 -13.24 -5.95
N PRO A 321 3.74 -13.49 -5.83
CA PRO A 321 4.32 -14.10 -4.63
C PRO A 321 4.11 -13.22 -3.39
N GLN A 322 3.39 -13.73 -2.38
CA GLN A 322 2.94 -12.95 -1.21
C GLN A 322 4.09 -12.21 -0.51
N GLN A 323 5.26 -12.84 -0.39
CA GLN A 323 6.44 -12.20 0.21
C GLN A 323 6.90 -10.95 -0.55
N ILE A 324 6.74 -10.91 -1.87
CA ILE A 324 7.10 -9.76 -2.72
C ILE A 324 5.99 -8.72 -2.72
N VAL A 325 4.73 -9.14 -2.70
CA VAL A 325 3.58 -8.24 -2.48
C VAL A 325 3.78 -7.45 -1.18
N LEU A 326 4.10 -8.13 -0.07
CA LEU A 326 4.24 -7.51 1.25
C LEU A 326 5.56 -6.73 1.47
N LYS A 327 6.68 -7.13 0.83
CA LYS A 327 8.01 -6.51 1.02
C LYS A 327 8.38 -5.48 -0.06
N LYS A 328 7.83 -5.56 -1.29
CA LYS A 328 8.12 -4.64 -2.42
C LYS A 328 6.90 -3.82 -2.85
N LEU A 329 5.77 -4.45 -3.17
CA LEU A 329 4.61 -3.73 -3.73
C LEU A 329 3.90 -2.86 -2.69
N LEU A 330 3.62 -3.40 -1.49
CA LEU A 330 2.95 -2.68 -0.41
C LEU A 330 3.67 -1.35 -0.03
N PRO A 331 4.99 -1.31 0.26
CA PRO A 331 5.65 -0.04 0.58
C PRO A 331 5.77 0.92 -0.61
N LEU A 332 5.88 0.41 -1.85
CA LEU A 332 5.80 1.27 -3.05
C LEU A 332 4.41 1.90 -3.21
N LEU A 333 3.35 1.13 -2.95
CA LEU A 333 1.96 1.57 -3.07
C LEU A 333 1.61 2.59 -1.96
N ALA A 334 2.09 2.33 -0.74
CA ALA A 334 1.99 3.26 0.39
C ALA A 334 2.66 4.60 0.07
N SER A 335 3.92 4.56 -0.37
CA SER A 335 4.66 5.76 -0.82
C SER A 335 3.94 6.49 -1.96
N ALA A 336 3.45 5.77 -2.97
CA ALA A 336 2.75 6.34 -4.11
C ALA A 336 1.45 7.07 -3.72
N LEU A 337 0.74 6.55 -2.71
CA LEU A 337 -0.43 7.19 -2.09
C LEU A 337 -0.05 8.40 -1.24
N GLU A 338 0.94 8.30 -0.36
CA GLU A 338 1.36 9.41 0.53
C GLU A 338 1.85 10.63 -0.24
N TYR A 339 2.54 10.43 -1.38
CA TYR A 339 3.02 11.52 -2.24
C TYR A 339 2.04 11.89 -3.37
N GLY A 340 0.78 11.45 -3.32
CA GLY A 340 -0.28 11.88 -4.24
C GLY A 340 -0.09 11.46 -5.71
N SER A 341 0.74 10.44 -5.97
CA SER A 341 1.06 9.96 -7.33
C SER A 341 0.14 8.83 -7.81
N ALA A 342 -0.59 8.19 -6.88
CA ALA A 342 -1.59 7.16 -7.13
C ALA A 342 -3.03 7.70 -6.97
N SER A 343 -3.98 7.15 -7.74
CA SER A 343 -5.40 7.54 -7.67
C SER A 343 -6.18 6.72 -6.63
N ALA A 344 -7.39 7.16 -6.25
CA ALA A 344 -8.19 6.58 -5.17
C ALA A 344 -8.35 5.03 -5.17
N PRO A 345 -8.48 4.32 -6.31
CA PRO A 345 -8.52 2.84 -6.31
C PRO A 345 -7.28 2.16 -5.72
N ALA A 346 -6.13 2.86 -5.66
CA ALA A 346 -4.91 2.37 -5.02
C ALA A 346 -5.09 2.08 -3.53
N LEU A 347 -6.02 2.76 -2.83
CA LEU A 347 -6.34 2.48 -1.44
C LEU A 347 -6.97 1.08 -1.27
N THR A 348 -7.87 0.69 -2.17
CA THR A 348 -8.45 -0.66 -2.19
C THR A 348 -7.36 -1.73 -2.37
N ALA A 349 -6.37 -1.45 -3.22
CA ALA A 349 -5.20 -2.33 -3.38
C ALA A 349 -4.31 -2.35 -2.12
N LEU A 350 -4.09 -1.21 -1.45
CA LEU A 350 -3.31 -1.12 -0.21
C LEU A 350 -3.94 -1.96 0.91
N LEU A 351 -5.26 -1.82 1.10
CA LEU A 351 -6.02 -2.60 2.09
C LEU A 351 -6.01 -4.10 1.75
N LYS A 352 -6.21 -4.46 0.47
CA LYS A 352 -6.19 -5.85 0.00
C LYS A 352 -4.82 -6.53 0.16
N MET A 353 -3.73 -5.80 -0.05
CA MET A 353 -2.38 -6.29 0.28
C MET A 353 -2.17 -6.36 1.80
N GLY A 354 -2.69 -5.37 2.54
CA GLY A 354 -2.60 -5.28 4.00
C GLY A 354 -3.34 -6.40 4.75
N SER A 355 -4.45 -6.94 4.21
CA SER A 355 -5.22 -8.01 4.86
C SER A 355 -4.48 -9.35 4.96
N GLY A 356 -3.30 -9.48 4.34
CA GLY A 356 -2.39 -10.62 4.51
C GLY A 356 -1.34 -10.46 5.62
N LEU A 357 -1.42 -9.39 6.43
CA LEU A 357 -0.50 -9.09 7.53
C LEU A 357 -1.08 -9.50 8.90
N SER A 358 -0.19 -9.71 9.87
CA SER A 358 -0.59 -9.73 11.28
C SER A 358 -1.05 -8.33 11.74
N ALA A 359 -1.88 -8.25 12.78
CA ALA A 359 -2.44 -6.98 13.27
C ALA A 359 -1.36 -5.93 13.64
N GLU A 360 -0.24 -6.38 14.22
CA GLU A 360 0.89 -5.50 14.55
C GLU A 360 1.64 -5.02 13.29
N GLU A 361 1.84 -5.90 12.30
CA GLU A 361 2.43 -5.48 11.02
C GLU A 361 1.51 -4.54 10.24
N PHE A 362 0.19 -4.73 10.29
CA PHE A 362 -0.77 -3.80 9.70
C PHE A 362 -0.72 -2.43 10.38
N ARG A 363 -0.62 -2.41 11.72
CA ARG A 363 -0.44 -1.21 12.54
C ARG A 363 0.84 -0.44 12.20
N VAL A 364 1.92 -1.14 11.84
CA VAL A 364 3.23 -0.53 11.50
C VAL A 364 3.35 -0.18 10.02
N LYS A 365 2.84 -1.02 9.10
CA LYS A 365 3.09 -0.92 7.64
C LYS A 365 1.98 -0.24 6.85
N VAL A 366 0.75 -0.18 7.37
CA VAL A 366 -0.44 0.26 6.61
C VAL A 366 -1.17 1.43 7.27
N LEU A 367 -1.43 1.37 8.57
CA LEU A 367 -2.13 2.46 9.28
C LEU A 367 -1.46 3.85 9.15
N PRO A 368 -0.12 4.01 9.18
CA PRO A 368 0.48 5.35 9.08
C PRO A 368 0.15 6.05 7.76
N THR A 369 0.02 5.30 6.66
CA THR A 369 -0.42 5.81 5.36
C THR A 369 -1.90 6.16 5.37
N ILE A 370 -2.75 5.29 5.92
CA ILE A 370 -4.20 5.54 6.03
C ILE A 370 -4.48 6.82 6.83
N VAL A 371 -3.79 7.03 7.96
CA VAL A 371 -3.95 8.24 8.79
C VAL A 371 -3.51 9.50 8.04
N LYS A 372 -2.40 9.46 7.30
CA LYS A 372 -1.98 10.59 6.43
C LYS A 372 -2.98 10.87 5.32
N LEU A 373 -3.62 9.85 4.74
CA LEU A 373 -4.57 10.01 3.64
C LEU A 373 -5.84 10.77 4.05
N PHE A 374 -6.21 10.81 5.34
CA PHE A 374 -7.30 11.68 5.81
C PHE A 374 -7.00 13.18 5.65
N ILE A 375 -5.72 13.57 5.63
CA ILE A 375 -5.27 14.95 5.37
C ILE A 375 -5.48 15.33 3.89
N SER A 376 -5.76 14.36 3.02
CA SER A 376 -6.00 14.63 1.60
C SER A 376 -7.30 15.39 1.36
N ASN A 377 -7.22 16.43 0.53
CA ASN A 377 -8.37 17.15 0.00
C ASN A 377 -9.03 16.43 -1.20
N ASP A 378 -8.48 15.30 -1.66
CA ASP A 378 -9.12 14.48 -2.70
C ASP A 378 -10.39 13.80 -2.16
N ARG A 379 -11.54 14.23 -2.68
CA ARG A 379 -12.88 13.70 -2.36
C ARG A 379 -13.04 12.23 -2.75
N ALA A 380 -12.34 11.73 -3.75
CA ALA A 380 -12.34 10.31 -4.12
C ALA A 380 -11.52 9.46 -3.12
N ILE A 381 -10.37 9.96 -2.65
CA ILE A 381 -9.63 9.35 -1.53
C ILE A 381 -10.48 9.32 -0.27
N ARG A 382 -11.15 10.43 0.07
CA ARG A 382 -12.05 10.51 1.23
C ARG A 382 -13.23 9.52 1.14
N VAL A 383 -13.85 9.38 -0.03
CA VAL A 383 -14.86 8.34 -0.29
C VAL A 383 -14.27 6.95 -0.07
N GLY A 384 -13.10 6.63 -0.64
CA GLY A 384 -12.47 5.32 -0.47
C GLY A 384 -12.11 4.99 0.98
N LEU A 385 -11.62 5.97 1.75
CA LEU A 385 -11.34 5.82 3.18
C LEU A 385 -12.59 5.48 3.97
N LEU A 386 -13.68 6.22 3.76
CA LEU A 386 -14.92 6.04 4.50
C LEU A 386 -15.72 4.81 4.03
N GLN A 387 -15.55 4.37 2.78
CA GLN A 387 -16.13 3.12 2.23
C GLN A 387 -15.54 1.86 2.87
N HIS A 388 -14.24 1.87 3.20
CA HIS A 388 -13.54 0.70 3.75
C HIS A 388 -13.17 0.86 5.23
N ILE A 389 -13.87 1.76 5.95
CA ILE A 389 -13.62 2.06 7.37
C ILE A 389 -13.81 0.84 8.30
N ASP A 390 -14.57 -0.15 7.86
CA ASP A 390 -14.74 -1.46 8.49
C ASP A 390 -13.43 -2.27 8.54
N GLN A 391 -12.59 -2.17 7.51
CA GLN A 391 -11.36 -2.98 7.36
C GLN A 391 -10.19 -2.51 8.23
N TYR A 392 -10.22 -1.27 8.74
CA TYR A 392 -9.10 -0.69 9.50
C TYR A 392 -9.51 0.18 10.69
N GLY A 393 -10.78 0.61 10.78
CA GLY A 393 -11.26 1.53 11.82
C GLY A 393 -11.14 0.94 13.24
N GLU A 394 -11.27 -0.38 13.38
CA GLU A 394 -11.01 -1.08 14.65
C GLU A 394 -9.53 -1.01 15.08
N SER A 395 -8.58 -0.97 14.15
CA SER A 395 -7.14 -0.93 14.45
C SER A 395 -6.60 0.46 14.82
N LEU A 396 -7.36 1.54 14.57
CA LEU A 396 -6.99 2.90 15.00
C LEU A 396 -7.08 3.04 16.53
N SER A 397 -6.11 3.69 17.17
CA SER A 397 -6.21 4.00 18.61
C SER A 397 -7.17 5.16 18.86
N ALA A 398 -7.76 5.24 20.06
CA ALA A 398 -8.67 6.34 20.41
C ALA A 398 -8.04 7.73 20.22
N GLN A 399 -6.78 7.88 20.62
CA GLN A 399 -6.03 9.12 20.40
C GLN A 399 -5.90 9.48 18.91
N VAL A 400 -5.55 8.52 18.04
CA VAL A 400 -5.43 8.76 16.59
C VAL A 400 -6.78 9.07 15.97
N VAL A 401 -7.87 8.45 16.45
CA VAL A 401 -9.23 8.79 16.00
C VAL A 401 -9.59 10.22 16.39
N ASP A 402 -9.45 10.60 17.65
CA ASP A 402 -9.91 11.90 18.15
C ASP A 402 -9.04 13.08 17.66
N GLU A 403 -7.71 12.92 17.64
CA GLU A 403 -6.75 14.00 17.33
C GLU A 403 -6.46 14.15 15.83
N GLN A 404 -6.44 13.04 15.06
CA GLN A 404 -5.89 13.04 13.69
C GLN A 404 -6.92 12.66 12.61
N VAL A 405 -7.83 11.72 12.88
CA VAL A 405 -8.80 11.24 11.87
C VAL A 405 -10.10 12.05 11.93
N TYR A 406 -10.71 12.20 13.11
CA TYR A 406 -12.01 12.84 13.26
C TYR A 406 -12.10 14.27 12.69
N PRO A 407 -11.12 15.18 12.88
CA PRO A 407 -11.20 16.54 12.33
C PRO A 407 -11.39 16.55 10.81
N HIS A 408 -10.76 15.60 10.11
CA HIS A 408 -10.90 15.44 8.65
C HIS A 408 -12.23 14.79 8.27
N VAL A 409 -12.65 13.74 9.01
CA VAL A 409 -13.95 13.07 8.82
C VAL A 409 -15.11 14.06 9.00
N ALA A 410 -15.05 14.93 10.00
CA ALA A 410 -16.12 15.88 10.33
C ALA A 410 -16.46 16.84 9.17
N THR A 411 -15.48 17.18 8.31
CA THR A 411 -15.72 17.98 7.11
C THR A 411 -16.69 17.31 6.12
N GLY A 412 -16.77 15.97 6.13
CA GLY A 412 -17.69 15.21 5.28
C GLY A 412 -19.17 15.39 5.63
N PHE A 413 -19.49 15.80 6.86
CA PHE A 413 -20.87 16.09 7.27
C PHE A 413 -21.47 17.35 6.60
N SER A 414 -20.67 18.14 5.88
CA SER A 414 -21.14 19.35 5.18
C SER A 414 -20.66 19.40 3.73
N ASP A 415 -20.35 18.23 3.16
CA ASP A 415 -20.00 18.09 1.75
C ASP A 415 -21.25 18.17 0.84
N THR A 416 -21.05 18.62 -0.41
CA THR A 416 -22.13 18.80 -1.39
C THR A 416 -22.71 17.50 -1.94
N SER A 417 -22.03 16.36 -1.84
CA SER A 417 -22.61 15.04 -2.15
C SER A 417 -23.39 14.52 -0.94
N ALA A 418 -24.71 14.37 -1.09
CA ALA A 418 -25.53 13.56 -0.17
C ALA A 418 -24.91 12.17 0.08
N PHE A 419 -24.38 11.51 -0.97
CA PHE A 419 -23.64 10.26 -0.85
C PHE A 419 -22.44 10.33 0.12
N LEU A 420 -21.66 11.41 0.11
CA LEU A 420 -20.51 11.56 1.01
C LEU A 420 -20.95 11.94 2.43
N ARG A 421 -21.99 12.77 2.58
CA ARG A 421 -22.62 13.04 3.89
C ARG A 421 -23.15 11.75 4.53
N GLU A 422 -23.89 10.93 3.77
CA GLU A 422 -24.43 9.64 4.22
C GLU A 422 -23.33 8.62 4.54
N LEU A 423 -22.26 8.59 3.74
CA LEU A 423 -21.11 7.71 3.97
C LEU A 423 -20.34 8.11 5.23
N THR A 424 -20.02 9.40 5.40
CA THR A 424 -19.38 9.96 6.59
C THR A 424 -20.18 9.61 7.85
N LEU A 425 -21.51 9.79 7.78
CA LEU A 425 -22.45 9.45 8.84
C LEU A 425 -22.39 7.95 9.23
N LYS A 426 -22.35 7.04 8.25
CA LYS A 426 -22.22 5.60 8.50
C LYS A 426 -20.89 5.25 9.18
N SER A 427 -19.78 5.87 8.78
CA SER A 427 -18.45 5.64 9.37
C SER A 427 -18.38 5.97 10.87
N ILE A 428 -19.25 6.86 11.39
CA ILE A 428 -19.28 7.21 12.81
C ILE A 428 -19.67 6.02 13.70
N LEU A 429 -20.39 5.01 13.21
CA LEU A 429 -20.70 3.80 14.02
C LEU A 429 -19.43 3.09 14.53
N ILE A 430 -18.35 3.13 13.76
CA ILE A 430 -17.06 2.50 14.08
C ILE A 430 -16.13 3.45 14.84
N LEU A 431 -16.27 4.77 14.64
CA LEU A 431 -15.41 5.79 15.24
C LEU A 431 -15.94 6.35 16.57
N ALA A 432 -17.26 6.40 16.79
CA ALA A 432 -17.88 6.94 18.01
C ALA A 432 -17.38 6.33 19.34
N PRO A 433 -17.08 5.01 19.45
CA PRO A 433 -16.53 4.44 20.68
C PRO A 433 -15.12 4.93 21.03
N LYS A 434 -14.48 5.70 20.14
CA LYS A 434 -13.08 6.14 20.20
C LYS A 434 -12.92 7.66 20.28
N LEU A 435 -14.02 8.43 20.26
CA LEU A 435 -14.02 9.88 20.41
C LEU A 435 -14.00 10.29 21.89
N SER A 436 -13.38 11.44 22.19
CA SER A 436 -13.47 12.04 23.52
C SER A 436 -14.83 12.70 23.74
N GLN A 437 -15.25 12.84 25.00
CA GLN A 437 -16.49 13.54 25.37
C GLN A 437 -16.51 15.00 24.87
N ARG A 438 -15.33 15.64 24.75
CA ARG A 438 -15.15 16.97 24.17
C ARG A 438 -15.55 16.99 22.70
N THR A 439 -15.00 16.08 21.90
CA THR A 439 -15.29 15.94 20.47
C THR A 439 -16.75 15.55 20.23
N PHE A 440 -17.25 14.61 21.03
CA PHE A 440 -18.62 14.10 20.94
C PHE A 440 -19.65 15.21 21.19
N SER A 441 -19.52 15.94 22.30
CA SER A 441 -20.48 16.99 22.66
C SER A 441 -20.26 18.28 21.86
N GLY A 442 -19.01 18.73 21.74
CA GLY A 442 -18.67 20.03 21.15
C GLY A 442 -18.67 20.07 19.62
N SER A 443 -18.57 18.92 18.94
CA SER A 443 -18.58 18.84 17.47
C SER A 443 -19.62 17.86 16.95
N LEU A 444 -19.55 16.57 17.33
CA LEU A 444 -20.38 15.53 16.68
C LEU A 444 -21.87 15.82 16.80
N LEU A 445 -22.37 16.16 18.00
CA LEU A 445 -23.79 16.52 18.19
C LEU A 445 -24.22 17.76 17.40
N LYS A 446 -23.35 18.74 17.20
CA LYS A 446 -23.63 19.94 16.38
C LYS A 446 -23.77 19.57 14.90
N HIS A 447 -22.97 18.61 14.40
CA HIS A 447 -23.16 18.04 13.05
C HIS A 447 -24.42 17.16 12.94
N MET A 448 -24.71 16.30 13.92
CA MET A 448 -25.92 15.48 13.93
C MET A 448 -27.20 16.34 13.94
N SER A 449 -27.18 17.46 14.67
CA SER A 449 -28.27 18.45 14.64
C SER A 449 -28.52 19.00 13.24
N ARG A 450 -27.47 19.23 12.42
CA ARG A 450 -27.66 19.69 11.03
C ARG A 450 -28.17 18.57 10.12
N LEU A 451 -27.60 17.37 10.22
CA LEU A 451 -27.97 16.23 9.36
C LEU A 451 -29.36 15.65 9.65
N GLN A 452 -29.93 15.87 10.84
CA GLN A 452 -31.31 15.48 11.12
C GLN A 452 -32.36 16.43 10.50
N VAL A 453 -31.93 17.48 9.80
CA VAL A 453 -32.76 18.34 8.93
C VAL A 453 -32.18 18.47 7.51
N ASP A 454 -31.35 17.51 7.10
CA ASP A 454 -30.78 17.41 5.75
C ASP A 454 -31.87 17.36 4.65
N GLU A 455 -31.57 17.86 3.46
CA GLU A 455 -32.47 17.80 2.29
C GLU A 455 -32.88 16.35 1.97
N GLU A 456 -31.95 15.40 2.10
CA GLU A 456 -32.11 14.00 1.73
C GLU A 456 -32.79 13.18 2.85
N PRO A 457 -34.01 12.64 2.65
CA PRO A 457 -34.71 11.87 3.68
C PRO A 457 -33.96 10.64 4.18
N ALA A 458 -33.12 10.00 3.36
CA ALA A 458 -32.27 8.90 3.80
C ALA A 458 -31.24 9.36 4.85
N ILE A 459 -30.68 10.57 4.72
CA ILE A 459 -29.71 11.12 5.68
C ILE A 459 -30.38 11.46 7.02
N ARG A 460 -31.57 12.08 6.99
CA ARG A 460 -32.33 12.35 8.23
C ARG A 460 -32.71 11.07 8.97
N THR A 461 -33.12 10.03 8.23
CA THR A 461 -33.42 8.69 8.76
C THR A 461 -32.17 8.06 9.40
N ASN A 462 -31.06 8.00 8.67
CA ASN A 462 -29.81 7.41 9.16
C ASN A 462 -29.23 8.19 10.36
N THR A 463 -29.39 9.51 10.41
CA THR A 463 -28.93 10.35 11.52
C THR A 463 -29.71 10.06 12.80
N THR A 464 -31.02 9.86 12.66
CA THR A 464 -31.90 9.44 13.75
C THR A 464 -31.48 8.06 14.30
N ILE A 465 -31.18 7.09 13.42
CA ILE A 465 -30.69 5.76 13.81
C ILE A 465 -29.32 5.87 14.52
N LEU A 466 -28.40 6.65 13.96
CA LEU A 466 -27.06 6.85 14.53
C LEU A 466 -27.14 7.43 15.94
N LEU A 467 -27.95 8.47 16.16
CA LEU A 467 -28.16 9.09 17.48
C LEU A 467 -28.67 8.07 18.53
N GLY A 468 -29.53 7.14 18.13
CA GLY A 468 -29.95 6.02 18.98
C GLY A 468 -28.80 5.06 19.30
N ASN A 469 -28.04 4.64 18.27
CA ASN A 469 -26.94 3.69 18.42
C ASN A 469 -25.77 4.23 19.27
N ILE A 470 -25.48 5.53 19.21
CA ILE A 470 -24.39 6.16 19.98
C ILE A 470 -24.83 6.70 21.35
N ALA A 471 -26.11 6.52 21.72
CA ALA A 471 -26.69 7.05 22.96
C ALA A 471 -25.96 6.64 24.23
N CYS A 472 -25.39 5.43 24.26
CA CYS A 472 -24.63 4.90 25.40
C CYS A 472 -23.36 5.73 25.69
N TYR A 473 -22.76 6.36 24.68
CA TYR A 473 -21.56 7.20 24.83
C TYR A 473 -21.88 8.63 25.30
N LEU A 474 -23.16 9.04 25.35
CA LEU A 474 -23.55 10.35 25.87
C LEU A 474 -23.58 10.37 27.40
N ASN A 475 -23.10 11.48 27.99
CA ASN A 475 -23.35 11.81 29.39
C ASN A 475 -24.86 11.98 29.67
N GLU A 476 -25.31 11.63 30.87
CA GLU A 476 -26.74 11.51 31.22
C GLU A 476 -27.57 12.77 30.92
N GLY A 477 -27.13 13.95 31.39
CA GLY A 477 -27.85 15.22 31.14
C GLY A 477 -27.91 15.57 29.65
N THR A 478 -26.82 15.35 28.90
CA THR A 478 -26.79 15.53 27.44
C THR A 478 -27.76 14.57 26.75
N ARG A 479 -27.82 13.32 27.20
CA ARG A 479 -28.68 12.26 26.66
C ARG A 479 -30.16 12.62 26.81
N LYS A 480 -30.59 13.02 28.01
CA LYS A 480 -31.97 13.50 28.29
C LYS A 480 -32.37 14.73 27.49
N ARG A 481 -31.49 15.73 27.42
CA ARG A 481 -31.73 17.00 26.71
C ARG A 481 -31.82 16.78 25.20
N VAL A 482 -30.79 16.15 24.62
CA VAL A 482 -30.59 16.08 23.17
C VAL A 482 -31.43 14.97 22.53
N LEU A 483 -31.43 13.74 23.06
CA LEU A 483 -32.09 12.62 22.38
C LEU A 483 -33.61 12.74 22.38
N ILE A 484 -34.22 13.21 23.48
CA ILE A 484 -35.67 13.41 23.52
C ILE A 484 -36.08 14.45 22.47
N ASN A 485 -35.42 15.61 22.41
CA ASN A 485 -35.75 16.63 21.40
C ASN A 485 -35.43 16.17 19.96
N ALA A 486 -34.35 15.41 19.77
CA ALA A 486 -34.00 14.80 18.48
C ALA A 486 -35.06 13.85 17.96
N PHE A 487 -35.63 13.02 18.83
CA PHE A 487 -36.65 12.07 18.42
C PHE A 487 -38.04 12.71 18.39
N THR A 488 -38.53 13.32 19.47
CA THR A 488 -39.94 13.76 19.57
C THR A 488 -40.26 15.04 18.79
N VAL A 489 -39.32 15.99 18.68
CA VAL A 489 -39.58 17.27 18.01
C VAL A 489 -39.20 17.23 16.53
N ARG A 490 -38.17 16.46 16.15
CA ARG A 490 -37.76 16.32 14.74
C ARG A 490 -38.15 14.98 14.13
N ALA A 491 -37.55 13.86 14.55
CA ALA A 491 -37.75 12.58 13.84
C ALA A 491 -39.22 12.14 13.76
N LEU A 492 -39.98 12.22 14.87
CA LEU A 492 -41.41 11.88 14.92
C LEU A 492 -42.30 12.81 14.07
N ARG A 493 -41.78 13.97 13.64
CA ARG A 493 -42.50 14.98 12.83
C ARG A 493 -41.99 15.07 11.39
N ASP A 494 -41.06 14.20 10.99
CA ASP A 494 -40.50 14.18 9.63
C ASP A 494 -41.58 13.84 8.59
N THR A 495 -41.51 14.45 7.41
CA THR A 495 -42.42 14.15 6.30
C THR A 495 -42.25 12.72 5.78
N PHE A 496 -41.05 12.13 5.92
CA PHE A 496 -40.72 10.81 5.42
C PHE A 496 -41.06 9.70 6.45
N PRO A 497 -41.94 8.72 6.13
CA PRO A 497 -42.38 7.73 7.11
C PRO A 497 -41.24 6.88 7.74
N PRO A 498 -40.20 6.44 6.99
CA PRO A 498 -39.07 5.75 7.60
C PRO A 498 -38.29 6.57 8.64
N ALA A 499 -38.23 7.90 8.52
CA ALA A 499 -37.61 8.77 9.52
C ALA A 499 -38.46 8.83 10.81
N ARG A 500 -39.79 8.91 10.69
CA ARG A 500 -40.71 8.79 11.85
C ARG A 500 -40.59 7.42 12.51
N GLY A 501 -40.61 6.36 11.72
CA GLY A 501 -40.41 4.98 12.18
C GLY A 501 -39.06 4.78 12.89
N ALA A 502 -37.98 5.37 12.37
CA ALA A 502 -36.67 5.37 13.02
C ALA A 502 -36.70 6.14 14.35
N GLY A 503 -37.40 7.28 14.43
CA GLY A 503 -37.56 8.05 15.67
C GLY A 503 -38.29 7.26 16.77
N ILE A 504 -39.35 6.52 16.41
CA ILE A 504 -40.05 5.63 17.34
C ILE A 504 -39.12 4.52 17.84
N MET A 505 -38.43 3.83 16.94
CA MET A 505 -37.52 2.73 17.32
C MET A 505 -36.33 3.23 18.14
N ALA A 506 -35.80 4.41 17.85
CA ALA A 506 -34.71 5.03 18.61
C ALA A 506 -35.16 5.38 20.04
N LEU A 507 -36.39 5.91 20.22
CA LEU A 507 -36.98 6.10 21.55
C LEU A 507 -37.11 4.76 22.30
N CYS A 508 -37.65 3.71 21.67
CA CYS A 508 -37.77 2.39 22.30
C CYS A 508 -36.41 1.80 22.71
N ALA A 509 -35.38 1.93 21.87
CA ALA A 509 -34.03 1.44 22.13
C ALA A 509 -33.29 2.25 23.22
N THR A 510 -33.64 3.52 23.38
CA THR A 510 -33.06 4.43 24.39
C THR A 510 -33.92 4.57 25.65
N GLY A 511 -35.06 3.88 25.72
CA GLY A 511 -36.08 4.05 26.76
C GLY A 511 -35.56 3.90 28.20
N SER A 512 -34.59 3.00 28.42
CA SER A 512 -33.95 2.76 29.72
C SER A 512 -33.11 3.94 30.26
N TYR A 513 -32.95 5.01 29.49
CA TYR A 513 -32.19 6.21 29.86
C TYR A 513 -33.05 7.40 30.29
N TYR A 514 -34.38 7.30 30.15
CA TYR A 514 -35.31 8.38 30.49
C TYR A 514 -36.02 8.06 31.81
N ASP A 515 -36.30 9.09 32.60
CA ASP A 515 -37.12 8.92 33.80
C ASP A 515 -38.62 8.87 33.46
N ILE A 516 -39.43 8.44 34.43
CA ILE A 516 -40.87 8.28 34.23
C ILE A 516 -41.58 9.60 33.92
N THR A 517 -41.06 10.73 34.42
CA THR A 517 -41.61 12.06 34.16
C THR A 517 -41.39 12.43 32.70
N GLU A 518 -40.18 12.21 32.17
CA GLU A 518 -39.86 12.38 30.75
C GLU A 518 -40.71 11.46 29.85
N ILE A 519 -40.87 10.20 30.24
CA ILE A 519 -41.69 9.22 29.53
C ILE A 519 -43.15 9.69 29.45
N ALA A 520 -43.74 10.07 30.58
CA ALA A 520 -45.15 10.47 30.66
C ALA A 520 -45.45 11.83 30.02
N THR A 521 -44.55 12.81 30.12
CA THR A 521 -44.81 14.21 29.71
C THR A 521 -44.28 14.58 28.32
N ARG A 522 -43.16 13.99 27.88
CA ARG A 522 -42.48 14.38 26.62
C ARG A 522 -42.52 13.28 25.57
N ILE A 523 -42.31 12.02 25.96
CA ILE A 523 -42.17 10.91 25.01
C ILE A 523 -43.53 10.35 24.61
N LEU A 524 -44.28 9.77 25.55
CA LEU A 524 -45.53 9.06 25.26
C LEU A 524 -46.57 9.93 24.52
N PRO A 525 -46.80 11.22 24.86
CA PRO A 525 -47.75 12.05 24.13
C PRO A 525 -47.40 12.24 22.64
N ASN A 526 -46.11 12.38 22.30
CA ASN A 526 -45.66 12.51 20.91
C ASN A 526 -45.66 11.17 20.14
N ILE A 527 -45.64 10.02 20.83
CA ILE A 527 -45.79 8.69 20.20
C ILE A 527 -47.26 8.33 19.99
N VAL A 528 -48.14 8.60 20.95
CA VAL A 528 -49.57 8.22 20.89
C VAL A 528 -50.25 8.82 19.64
N VAL A 529 -49.93 10.05 19.25
CA VAL A 529 -50.48 10.67 18.04
C VAL A 529 -50.09 9.95 16.74
N LEU A 530 -49.01 9.16 16.73
CA LEU A 530 -48.58 8.37 15.56
C LEU A 530 -49.30 7.02 15.45
N THR A 531 -50.13 6.63 16.43
CA THR A 531 -51.04 5.46 16.29
C THR A 531 -52.08 5.64 15.17
N ILE A 532 -52.30 6.88 14.73
CA ILE A 532 -53.15 7.27 13.59
C ILE A 532 -52.36 7.87 12.41
N ASP A 533 -51.04 7.69 12.37
CA ASP A 533 -50.19 8.11 11.23
C ASP A 533 -50.73 7.55 9.90
N PRO A 534 -50.64 8.27 8.76
CA PRO A 534 -51.06 7.73 7.46
C PRO A 534 -50.35 6.42 7.05
N ASP A 535 -49.09 6.22 7.45
CA ASP A 535 -48.29 5.04 7.12
C ASP A 535 -48.54 3.86 8.08
N SER A 536 -48.78 2.67 7.53
CA SER A 536 -49.09 1.47 8.32
C SER A 536 -47.94 0.92 9.15
N ASP A 537 -46.69 1.08 8.69
CA ASP A 537 -45.51 0.64 9.42
C ASP A 537 -45.19 1.59 10.58
N VAL A 538 -45.39 2.90 10.37
CA VAL A 538 -45.30 3.91 11.45
C VAL A 538 -46.35 3.65 12.53
N ARG A 539 -47.63 3.41 12.16
CA ARG A 539 -48.67 3.04 13.13
C ARG A 539 -48.31 1.78 13.93
N SER A 540 -47.82 0.74 13.26
CA SER A 540 -47.42 -0.53 13.89
C SER A 540 -46.34 -0.32 14.95
N LYS A 541 -45.29 0.44 14.60
CA LYS A 541 -44.22 0.85 15.53
C LYS A 541 -44.76 1.70 16.67
N ALA A 542 -45.68 2.63 16.40
CA ALA A 542 -46.26 3.51 17.42
C ALA A 542 -47.02 2.72 18.49
N PHE A 543 -47.84 1.73 18.11
CA PHE A 543 -48.52 0.85 19.07
C PHE A 543 -47.51 0.05 19.93
N GLN A 544 -46.51 -0.58 19.31
CA GLN A 544 -45.45 -1.30 20.03
C GLN A 544 -44.74 -0.41 21.06
N ALA A 545 -44.46 0.85 20.70
CA ALA A 545 -43.83 1.81 21.58
C ALA A 545 -44.73 2.28 22.72
N VAL A 546 -46.02 2.54 22.45
CA VAL A 546 -47.03 2.86 23.47
C VAL A 546 -47.12 1.73 24.50
N ASP A 547 -47.21 0.47 24.06
CA ASP A 547 -47.25 -0.69 24.96
C ASP A 547 -45.98 -0.80 25.81
N GLN A 548 -44.79 -0.61 25.21
CA GLN A 548 -43.51 -0.62 25.93
C GLN A 548 -43.45 0.47 27.01
N PHE A 549 -43.74 1.72 26.66
CA PHE A 549 -43.65 2.85 27.61
C PHE A 549 -44.75 2.81 28.68
N LEU A 550 -45.96 2.35 28.35
CA LEU A 550 -47.00 2.09 29.36
C LEU A 550 -46.62 0.94 30.30
N GLN A 551 -45.91 -0.09 29.81
CA GLN A 551 -45.43 -1.16 30.69
C GLN A 551 -44.31 -0.68 31.62
N MET A 552 -43.43 0.21 31.16
CA MET A 552 -42.45 0.89 32.03
C MET A 552 -43.14 1.75 33.10
N ALA A 553 -44.23 2.45 32.75
CA ALA A 553 -45.01 3.24 33.70
C ALA A 553 -45.69 2.39 34.78
N LYS A 554 -46.26 1.23 34.41
CA LYS A 554 -46.82 0.26 35.37
C LYS A 554 -45.73 -0.27 36.30
N GLN A 555 -44.58 -0.68 35.77
CA GLN A 555 -43.44 -1.17 36.56
C GLN A 555 -42.86 -0.09 37.49
N TYR A 556 -42.97 1.19 37.16
CA TYR A 556 -42.62 2.28 38.07
C TYR A 556 -43.62 2.33 39.24
N TYR A 557 -44.92 2.44 38.94
CA TYR A 557 -46.00 2.47 39.94
C TYR A 557 -45.97 1.26 40.90
N GLU A 558 -45.76 0.05 40.37
CA GLU A 558 -45.59 -1.19 41.15
C GLU A 558 -44.41 -1.08 42.14
N LYS A 559 -43.30 -0.47 41.73
CA LYS A 559 -42.12 -0.25 42.59
C LYS A 559 -42.35 0.85 43.63
N THR A 560 -43.02 1.95 43.27
CA THR A 560 -43.33 3.03 44.23
C THR A 560 -44.25 2.52 45.33
N ASN A 561 -45.36 1.86 44.97
CA ASN A 561 -46.31 1.31 45.95
C ASN A 561 -45.70 0.21 46.83
N THR A 562 -44.78 -0.62 46.30
CA THR A 562 -44.10 -1.64 47.12
C THR A 562 -43.00 -1.06 48.01
N ALA A 563 -42.37 0.05 47.61
CA ALA A 563 -41.49 0.82 48.50
C ALA A 563 -42.28 1.47 49.64
N GLU A 564 -43.37 2.19 49.35
CA GLU A 564 -44.25 2.81 50.36
C GLU A 564 -44.82 1.78 51.35
N ALA A 565 -45.25 0.61 50.85
CA ALA A 565 -45.71 -0.49 51.69
C ALA A 565 -44.62 -1.10 52.59
N THR A 566 -43.33 -0.89 52.28
CA THR A 566 -42.19 -1.38 53.07
C THR A 566 -41.68 -0.33 54.05
N GLU A 567 -41.59 0.95 53.65
CA GLU A 567 -41.19 2.06 54.53
C GLU A 567 -42.21 2.31 55.65
N GLY A 568 -43.48 1.96 55.44
CA GLY A 568 -44.51 1.94 56.49
C GLY A 568 -44.25 1.02 57.69
N THR A 569 -43.15 0.25 57.70
CA THR A 569 -42.82 -0.70 58.78
C THR A 569 -41.42 -0.51 59.41
N SER A 570 -40.67 0.57 59.12
CA SER A 570 -39.30 0.72 59.66
C SER A 570 -38.86 2.15 60.05
N MET A 571 -39.16 2.54 61.30
CA MET A 571 -38.37 3.58 61.97
C MET A 571 -37.01 3.01 62.45
N GLY A 572 -35.93 3.33 61.73
CA GLY A 572 -34.61 3.54 62.35
C GLY A 572 -33.42 2.66 61.93
N ILE A 573 -32.31 3.35 61.63
CA ILE A 573 -30.89 2.92 61.79
C ILE A 573 -30.26 2.02 60.69
N SER A 574 -29.87 2.71 59.60
CA SER A 574 -28.55 2.70 58.91
C SER A 574 -27.92 1.46 58.23
N SER A 575 -27.42 1.74 57.00
CA SER A 575 -26.18 1.26 56.33
C SER A 575 -26.04 -0.20 55.83
N MET A 576 -26.31 -0.38 54.52
CA MET A 576 -25.35 -0.75 53.42
C MET A 576 -24.22 -1.78 53.64
N PRO A 577 -23.76 -2.50 52.58
CA PRO A 577 -24.40 -2.86 51.29
C PRO A 577 -24.25 -4.36 50.90
N GLY A 578 -25.01 -4.89 49.91
CA GLY A 578 -24.87 -6.31 49.52
C GLY A 578 -25.60 -6.79 48.26
N ASN A 579 -24.94 -6.65 47.10
CA ASN A 579 -25.05 -7.35 45.80
C ASN A 579 -26.10 -8.48 45.53
N ALA A 580 -26.60 -8.43 44.27
CA ALA A 580 -26.90 -9.55 43.34
C ALA A 580 -28.22 -10.36 43.43
N GLY A 581 -28.66 -10.84 42.25
CA GLY A 581 -29.90 -11.59 42.00
C GLY A 581 -31.04 -10.70 41.47
N LEU A 582 -31.71 -10.98 40.34
CA LEU A 582 -31.60 -12.08 39.38
C LEU A 582 -31.86 -11.53 37.96
N LEU A 583 -31.12 -12.00 36.94
CA LEU A 583 -31.33 -11.63 35.53
C LEU A 583 -31.69 -12.85 34.67
N GLY A 584 -32.41 -12.59 33.58
CA GLY A 584 -33.22 -13.54 32.82
C GLY A 584 -34.69 -13.11 32.92
N TRP A 585 -35.44 -12.94 31.85
CA TRP A 585 -35.37 -13.61 30.54
C TRP A 585 -35.03 -12.64 29.37
N ALA A 586 -35.01 -13.20 28.15
CA ALA A 586 -34.99 -12.51 26.84
C ALA A 586 -33.68 -11.82 26.39
N MET A 587 -32.73 -12.64 25.91
CA MET A 587 -31.82 -12.25 24.81
C MET A 587 -32.05 -13.18 23.62
N SER A 588 -32.51 -12.65 22.47
CA SER A 588 -32.09 -13.02 21.11
C SER A 588 -33.08 -12.56 20.03
N SER A 589 -32.72 -11.54 19.25
CA SER A 589 -33.07 -11.42 17.84
C SER A 589 -32.11 -10.45 17.13
N LEU A 590 -31.30 -10.96 16.19
CA LEU A 590 -30.64 -10.29 15.04
C LEU A 590 -29.33 -11.02 14.61
N THR A 591 -29.47 -12.12 13.89
CA THR A 591 -28.46 -12.61 12.93
C THR A 591 -29.16 -13.16 11.67
N LEU A 592 -28.40 -13.32 10.58
CA LEU A 592 -28.95 -13.34 9.21
C LEU A 592 -29.71 -14.61 8.79
N LYS A 593 -30.52 -14.42 7.75
CA LYS A 593 -31.42 -15.38 7.09
C LYS A 593 -30.66 -16.34 6.15
N GLY A 594 -30.66 -17.64 6.46
CA GLY A 594 -30.19 -18.73 5.59
C GLY A 594 -31.33 -19.53 4.94
N LYS A 595 -31.04 -20.33 3.91
CA LYS A 595 -32.04 -21.16 3.19
C LYS A 595 -32.24 -22.55 3.83
N PRO A 596 -33.39 -23.22 3.60
CA PRO A 596 -33.80 -24.41 4.35
C PRO A 596 -33.42 -25.76 3.70
N SER A 597 -33.40 -26.81 4.52
CA SER A 597 -33.54 -28.22 4.09
C SER A 597 -34.15 -29.08 5.22
N ASP A 598 -35.37 -29.54 4.98
CA ASP A 598 -36.15 -30.67 5.52
C ASP A 598 -35.73 -31.48 6.78
N HIS A 599 -36.75 -31.75 7.62
CA HIS A 599 -37.19 -33.04 8.20
C HIS A 599 -36.16 -34.16 8.58
N ALA A 600 -36.29 -34.91 9.68
CA ALA A 600 -37.33 -35.05 10.71
C ALA A 600 -36.76 -35.75 11.99
N PRO A 601 -37.46 -35.78 13.14
CA PRO A 601 -36.88 -36.19 14.45
C PRO A 601 -37.16 -37.65 14.85
N VAL A 602 -36.35 -38.17 15.79
CA VAL A 602 -36.63 -39.40 16.59
C VAL A 602 -36.27 -39.14 18.07
N SER A 603 -36.91 -39.88 18.98
CA SER A 603 -37.08 -39.60 20.40
C SER A 603 -36.01 -40.16 21.37
N VAL A 604 -35.80 -39.40 22.45
CA VAL A 604 -35.76 -39.83 23.88
C VAL A 604 -35.39 -41.29 24.20
N SER A 605 -34.32 -41.46 24.98
CA SER A 605 -34.27 -42.44 26.09
C SER A 605 -33.28 -41.98 27.18
N SER A 606 -33.38 -42.51 28.40
CA SER A 606 -32.72 -41.96 29.59
C SER A 606 -32.22 -43.02 30.57
N THR A 607 -30.96 -42.88 31.00
CA THR A 607 -30.33 -43.48 32.19
C THR A 607 -29.12 -42.56 32.51
N ALA A 608 -28.97 -41.95 33.69
CA ALA A 608 -28.79 -42.52 35.03
C ALA A 608 -27.42 -43.20 35.21
N ASP A 609 -26.48 -42.50 35.85
CA ASP A 609 -25.80 -42.97 37.08
C ASP A 609 -24.85 -41.90 37.68
N THR A 610 -24.52 -42.07 38.97
CA THR A 610 -23.62 -41.22 39.80
C THR A 610 -22.94 -42.11 40.86
N PRO A 611 -22.03 -41.59 41.72
CA PRO A 611 -20.80 -40.86 41.43
C PRO A 611 -19.57 -41.54 42.10
N ILE A 612 -18.34 -41.09 41.80
CA ILE A 612 -17.15 -41.38 42.64
C ILE A 612 -16.34 -40.09 42.86
N SER A 613 -15.93 -39.87 44.12
CA SER A 613 -15.06 -38.76 44.54
C SER A 613 -13.65 -39.24 44.89
N ALA A 614 -12.65 -38.38 44.73
CA ALA A 614 -11.36 -38.50 45.40
C ALA A 614 -10.79 -37.10 45.71
N ASN A 615 -10.56 -36.81 47.00
CA ASN A 615 -9.87 -35.59 47.44
C ASN A 615 -8.35 -35.84 47.54
N ALA A 616 -7.56 -34.82 47.26
CA ALA A 616 -6.24 -34.62 47.86
C ALA A 616 -5.93 -33.12 47.93
N SER A 617 -5.33 -32.65 49.02
CA SER A 617 -5.06 -31.24 49.31
C SER A 617 -3.62 -31.00 49.75
N SER A 618 -3.10 -29.81 49.48
CA SER A 618 -1.95 -29.19 50.18
C SER A 618 -1.93 -27.67 49.89
N ASP A 619 -1.23 -26.89 50.71
CA ASP A 619 -1.70 -25.54 51.07
C ASP A 619 -0.62 -24.44 51.01
N THR A 620 -1.01 -23.22 50.62
CA THR A 620 -0.31 -21.91 50.82
C THR A 620 1.10 -21.68 50.20
N PRO A 621 1.64 -20.44 50.18
CA PRO A 621 1.03 -19.20 49.69
C PRO A 621 1.96 -18.37 48.75
N PRO A 622 1.42 -17.43 47.92
CA PRO A 622 2.23 -16.57 47.04
C PRO A 622 2.82 -15.33 47.76
N LYS A 623 3.97 -14.85 47.29
CA LYS A 623 4.59 -13.56 47.72
C LYS A 623 4.34 -12.45 46.69
N ALA A 624 4.06 -11.25 47.17
CA ALA A 624 3.88 -10.04 46.36
C ALA A 624 5.22 -9.38 45.94
N PRO A 625 5.27 -8.63 44.82
CA PRO A 625 6.46 -7.92 44.37
C PRO A 625 6.74 -6.64 45.18
N VAL A 626 8.01 -6.37 45.49
CA VAL A 626 8.43 -5.15 46.20
C VAL A 626 8.59 -3.99 45.23
N ARG A 627 7.95 -2.85 45.53
CA ARG A 627 8.02 -1.61 44.76
C ARG A 627 9.01 -0.64 45.41
N VAL A 628 10.20 -0.49 44.84
CA VAL A 628 11.14 0.57 45.23
C VAL A 628 10.92 1.80 44.34
N ARG A 629 10.85 2.99 44.95
CA ARG A 629 10.90 4.30 44.28
C ARG A 629 12.22 4.98 44.63
N SER A 630 12.91 5.50 43.64
CA SER A 630 13.96 6.51 43.80
C SER A 630 13.93 7.41 42.56
N ALA A 631 13.87 8.73 42.79
CA ALA A 631 13.89 9.74 41.73
C ALA A 631 15.28 10.39 41.64
N PRO A 632 15.66 10.97 40.49
CA PRO A 632 16.57 12.11 40.45
C PRO A 632 15.79 13.41 40.70
N ASP A 633 16.47 14.40 41.29
CA ASP A 633 15.87 15.67 41.74
C ASP A 633 15.89 16.78 40.67
N PHE A 634 15.14 17.85 40.88
CA PHE A 634 15.13 19.04 40.02
C PHE A 634 16.34 19.95 40.26
N ALA A 635 16.90 20.51 39.18
CA ALA A 635 17.79 21.65 39.23
C ALA A 635 17.28 22.76 38.31
N GLN A 636 16.87 23.89 38.91
CA GLN A 636 16.76 25.19 38.23
C GLN A 636 18.20 25.74 38.05
N GLN A 637 18.59 26.61 37.12
CA GLN A 637 18.01 27.78 36.42
C GLN A 637 19.00 28.14 35.26
N PRO A 638 18.87 29.25 34.48
CA PRO A 638 17.73 30.08 34.10
C PRO A 638 17.50 30.11 32.56
N VAL A 639 16.54 30.90 32.08
CA VAL A 639 16.28 31.14 30.65
C VAL A 639 16.97 32.43 30.16
N PRO A 640 17.67 32.45 29.01
CA PRO A 640 18.15 33.68 28.39
C PRO A 640 17.06 34.38 27.58
N THR A 641 16.86 35.67 27.84
CA THR A 641 15.98 36.57 27.05
C THR A 641 16.67 37.10 25.79
N SER A 642 15.90 37.34 24.73
CA SER A 642 16.32 38.10 23.53
C SER A 642 15.36 39.27 23.26
N PRO A 643 15.82 40.36 22.60
CA PRO A 643 15.26 41.71 22.83
C PRO A 643 14.25 42.22 21.78
N THR A 644 13.59 43.32 22.13
CA THR A 644 12.60 44.08 21.34
C THR A 644 13.23 45.25 20.56
N SER A 645 12.78 45.48 19.33
CA SER A 645 12.75 46.75 18.57
C SER A 645 11.80 46.52 17.37
N THR A 646 10.80 47.31 16.95
CA THR A 646 10.64 48.77 16.68
C THR A 646 11.68 49.29 15.69
N ASP A 647 11.37 50.00 14.59
CA ASP A 647 10.17 50.75 14.12
C ASP A 647 9.86 50.40 12.63
N GLY A 648 8.85 50.91 11.89
CA GLY A 648 7.75 51.87 12.12
C GLY A 648 7.09 52.30 10.78
N TRP A 649 5.97 53.07 10.82
CA TRP A 649 5.14 53.56 9.68
C TRP A 649 4.35 52.45 8.93
N GLY A 650 3.06 52.54 8.58
CA GLY A 650 2.06 53.63 8.55
C GLY A 650 1.65 53.95 7.10
N GLU A 651 0.39 54.11 6.67
CA GLU A 651 -0.96 54.08 7.31
C GLU A 651 -2.03 53.97 6.17
N LEU A 652 -3.34 53.74 6.47
CA LEU A 652 -4.52 53.83 5.55
C LEU A 652 -4.64 52.74 4.43
N GLU A 653 -5.82 52.27 3.97
CA GLU A 653 -7.22 52.27 4.48
C GLU A 653 -8.07 51.22 3.68
N ASN A 654 -9.10 50.62 4.31
CA ASN A 654 -10.21 49.80 3.74
C ASN A 654 -9.88 48.49 2.97
N GLY A 655 -10.58 47.37 3.25
CA GLY A 655 -11.62 47.12 4.25
C GLY A 655 -12.26 45.72 4.13
N LEU A 656 -13.33 45.47 4.92
CA LEU A 656 -14.03 44.19 5.15
C LEU A 656 -13.34 43.24 6.16
N ASP A 657 -13.39 43.64 7.43
CA ASP A 657 -13.24 42.76 8.60
C ASP A 657 -14.60 42.62 9.33
N GLU A 658 -14.67 41.74 10.34
CA GLU A 658 -15.72 41.64 11.37
C GLU A 658 -17.18 41.33 10.96
N GLU A 659 -17.49 40.07 10.60
CA GLU A 659 -18.85 39.51 10.81
C GLU A 659 -18.87 37.99 11.09
N CYS A 660 -18.03 37.49 12.03
CA CYS A 660 -18.07 36.05 12.40
C CYS A 660 -17.75 35.70 13.88
N GLU A 661 -17.65 36.66 14.80
CA GLU A 661 -17.55 36.38 16.25
C GLU A 661 -18.64 37.12 17.05
N ASN A 662 -19.87 36.57 17.06
CA ASN A 662 -20.86 36.76 18.14
C ASN A 662 -22.12 35.85 18.03
N LEU A 663 -21.98 34.62 17.51
CA LEU A 663 -23.04 33.61 17.61
C LEU A 663 -22.86 32.81 18.91
N ASN A 664 -23.65 33.19 19.92
CA ASN A 664 -23.73 32.52 21.22
C ASN A 664 -23.93 31.01 21.10
N ASP A 665 -23.36 30.24 22.05
CA ASP A 665 -23.51 28.79 22.16
C ASP A 665 -24.95 28.39 22.55
N LYS A 666 -25.85 28.44 21.56
CA LYS A 666 -27.12 27.72 21.58
C LYS A 666 -26.95 26.45 20.74
N ASP A 667 -26.92 25.29 21.40
CA ASP A 667 -27.10 24.04 20.68
C ASP A 667 -28.48 24.08 20.00
N GLY A 668 -28.59 23.66 18.73
CA GLY A 668 -29.85 23.65 17.97
C GLY A 668 -30.96 22.73 18.54
N TRP A 669 -30.75 22.22 19.75
CA TRP A 669 -31.66 21.38 20.54
C TRP A 669 -32.26 22.11 21.75
N ASP A 670 -31.72 23.26 22.15
CA ASP A 670 -32.12 23.99 23.35
C ASP A 670 -33.29 24.94 23.14
N ASP A 671 -33.38 25.61 21.98
CA ASP A 671 -34.37 26.65 21.65
C ASP A 671 -35.76 26.10 21.26
N LEU A 672 -36.14 24.93 21.78
CA LEU A 672 -37.38 24.24 21.45
C LEU A 672 -38.31 24.17 22.68
N GLU A 673 -38.85 25.33 23.06
CA GLU A 673 -40.05 25.40 23.89
C GLU A 673 -41.24 24.73 23.15
N PRO A 674 -42.21 24.16 23.88
CA PRO A 674 -43.44 23.67 23.26
C PRO A 674 -44.21 24.84 22.64
N LEU A 675 -44.25 24.91 21.31
CA LEU A 675 -45.02 25.93 20.59
C LEU A 675 -46.49 25.92 21.04
N GLU A 676 -46.93 27.00 21.69
CA GLU A 676 -48.35 27.27 21.89
C GLU A 676 -49.06 27.34 20.53
N GLU A 677 -50.32 26.89 20.48
CA GLU A 677 -51.07 26.82 19.24
C GLU A 677 -51.33 28.23 18.66
N MET A 678 -50.61 28.58 17.60
CA MET A 678 -50.81 29.83 16.87
C MET A 678 -52.17 29.80 16.15
N LYS A 679 -53.21 30.30 16.83
CA LYS A 679 -54.59 30.37 16.33
C LYS A 679 -54.65 31.05 14.96
N PRO A 680 -55.33 30.46 13.97
CA PRO A 680 -55.40 31.03 12.62
C PRO A 680 -56.29 32.29 12.62
N THR A 681 -55.68 33.47 12.51
CA THR A 681 -56.40 34.71 12.24
C THR A 681 -56.86 34.76 10.78
N SER A 682 -58.17 34.86 10.57
CA SER A 682 -58.79 34.68 9.26
C SER A 682 -58.62 35.89 8.34
N ALA A 683 -57.73 35.78 7.35
CA ALA A 683 -57.70 36.64 6.17
C ALA A 683 -57.28 35.85 4.92
N LEU A 684 -57.84 36.22 3.76
CA LEU A 684 -57.47 35.71 2.44
C LEU A 684 -57.62 34.20 2.19
N ALA A 685 -58.76 33.65 2.62
CA ALA A 685 -59.45 32.67 1.79
C ALA A 685 -59.97 33.36 0.51
N ASN A 686 -59.08 33.65 -0.45
CA ASN A 686 -59.41 34.16 -1.79
C ASN A 686 -58.26 33.85 -2.77
N ILE A 687 -58.61 33.61 -4.05
CA ILE A 687 -57.72 33.13 -5.14
C ILE A 687 -57.57 31.59 -5.21
N GLN A 688 -58.71 30.89 -5.15
CA GLN A 688 -58.93 29.62 -5.90
C GLN A 688 -60.11 29.78 -6.86
N ALA A 689 -60.06 30.84 -7.68
CA ALA A 689 -61.15 31.25 -8.58
C ALA A 689 -60.64 31.68 -9.97
N ALA A 690 -59.68 30.93 -10.54
CA ALA A 690 -59.18 31.17 -11.88
C ALA A 690 -58.96 29.86 -12.67
N GLN A 691 -59.59 29.80 -13.85
CA GLN A 691 -59.24 28.94 -15.00
C GLN A 691 -59.31 27.40 -14.84
N ARG A 692 -60.47 26.84 -15.20
CA ARG A 692 -60.55 25.58 -15.95
C ARG A 692 -61.51 25.73 -17.14
N ARG A 693 -61.03 25.32 -18.35
CA ARG A 693 -61.79 25.05 -19.60
C ARG A 693 -62.33 26.27 -20.41
N PRO A 694 -62.67 26.14 -21.72
CA PRO A 694 -62.01 25.32 -22.77
C PRO A 694 -62.04 25.89 -24.25
N VAL A 695 -61.26 25.26 -25.17
CA VAL A 695 -61.30 25.35 -26.69
C VAL A 695 -60.92 26.73 -27.29
N SER A 696 -60.36 26.92 -28.51
CA SER A 696 -60.24 26.11 -29.74
C SER A 696 -58.92 26.27 -30.55
N GLN A 697 -58.68 25.35 -31.51
CA GLN A 697 -57.64 25.42 -32.57
C GLN A 697 -58.20 26.07 -33.87
N PRO A 698 -57.46 26.12 -35.01
CA PRO A 698 -57.56 25.01 -36.01
C PRO A 698 -56.37 24.78 -37.02
N VAL A 699 -56.35 23.57 -37.66
CA VAL A 699 -55.65 23.12 -38.91
C VAL A 699 -54.09 23.22 -38.98
N SER A 700 -53.30 22.38 -39.69
CA SER A 700 -53.53 21.35 -40.75
C SER A 700 -52.57 20.13 -40.62
N GLN A 701 -53.04 18.87 -40.61
CA GLN A 701 -53.18 17.90 -41.75
C GLN A 701 -51.86 17.39 -42.37
N THR A 702 -51.65 16.11 -42.78
CA THR A 702 -52.37 14.79 -42.74
C THR A 702 -51.36 13.65 -43.09
N LYS A 703 -51.59 12.32 -43.29
CA LYS A 703 -52.75 11.38 -43.40
C LYS A 703 -52.23 9.92 -43.29
N LEU A 704 -53.03 8.98 -42.74
CA LEU A 704 -53.13 7.52 -43.06
C LEU A 704 -51.86 6.61 -42.92
N ALA A 705 -51.90 5.33 -42.54
CA ALA A 705 -52.91 4.38 -42.00
C ALA A 705 -52.12 3.20 -41.32
N SER A 706 -52.65 2.05 -40.84
CA SER A 706 -54.00 1.45 -40.83
C SER A 706 -54.27 0.68 -39.51
N SER A 707 -54.67 -0.61 -39.53
CA SER A 707 -54.92 -1.46 -38.35
C SER A 707 -55.06 -2.95 -38.74
N LEU A 708 -54.54 -3.89 -37.90
CA LEU A 708 -55.25 -5.08 -37.33
C LEU A 708 -54.30 -6.23 -36.84
N GLN A 709 -54.63 -6.78 -35.66
CA GLN A 709 -54.57 -8.18 -35.14
C GLN A 709 -53.71 -9.28 -35.84
N SER A 710 -53.10 -10.28 -35.15
CA SER A 710 -52.96 -10.61 -33.71
C SER A 710 -52.00 -11.81 -33.41
N LYS A 711 -51.63 -11.98 -32.11
CA LYS A 711 -51.17 -13.21 -31.38
C LYS A 711 -49.79 -13.87 -31.61
N SER A 712 -49.05 -14.00 -30.49
CA SER A 712 -48.07 -15.06 -30.09
C SER A 712 -46.87 -15.38 -31.01
N THR A 713 -45.61 -15.49 -30.56
CA THR A 713 -45.09 -16.22 -29.36
C THR A 713 -43.83 -15.56 -28.73
N SER A 714 -43.13 -16.26 -27.83
CA SER A 714 -42.10 -15.77 -26.89
C SER A 714 -40.65 -15.70 -27.39
N ARG A 715 -39.97 -14.59 -27.08
CA ARG A 715 -38.52 -14.35 -26.81
C ARG A 715 -38.50 -13.21 -25.77
N LYS A 716 -37.73 -13.18 -24.68
CA LYS A 716 -36.35 -13.61 -24.35
C LYS A 716 -35.26 -12.74 -24.99
N ASP A 717 -34.34 -12.33 -24.14
CA ASP A 717 -33.47 -11.15 -24.24
C ASP A 717 -32.24 -11.38 -25.15
N GLU A 718 -31.76 -10.30 -25.76
CA GLU A 718 -30.53 -10.23 -26.56
C GLU A 718 -29.72 -9.01 -26.07
N ASP A 719 -28.56 -9.27 -25.44
CA ASP A 719 -27.50 -8.29 -25.17
C ASP A 719 -26.39 -8.49 -26.22
N ASP A 720 -25.82 -7.40 -26.76
CA ASP A 720 -24.78 -7.45 -27.80
C ASP A 720 -23.37 -7.70 -27.22
N GLU A 721 -22.81 -8.91 -27.40
CA GLU A 721 -21.38 -9.19 -27.20
C GLU A 721 -20.57 -8.99 -28.50
N LEU A 722 -19.67 -8.00 -28.53
CA LEU A 722 -19.03 -7.54 -29.76
C LEU A 722 -17.55 -8.00 -29.93
N TRP A 723 -17.38 -9.25 -30.38
CA TRP A 723 -16.17 -9.81 -31.04
C TRP A 723 -14.88 -9.98 -30.19
N GLY A 724 -13.99 -10.94 -30.50
CA GLY A 724 -14.09 -12.04 -31.48
C GLY A 724 -12.72 -12.60 -31.87
N SER A 725 -12.50 -13.91 -31.72
CA SER A 725 -11.27 -14.61 -32.12
C SER A 725 -11.44 -15.40 -33.41
N ILE A 726 -10.43 -15.42 -34.28
CA ILE A 726 -10.42 -16.24 -35.51
C ILE A 726 -9.10 -17.02 -35.59
N ALA A 727 -9.19 -18.34 -35.86
CA ALA A 727 -8.06 -19.23 -36.08
C ALA A 727 -8.31 -20.17 -37.27
N ALA A 728 -7.32 -20.33 -38.15
CA ALA A 728 -7.31 -21.25 -39.30
C ALA A 728 -5.90 -21.32 -39.91
N PRO A 729 -5.58 -22.30 -40.78
CA PRO A 729 -5.82 -23.74 -40.65
C PRO A 729 -4.54 -24.58 -40.93
N ALA A 730 -4.60 -25.91 -40.80
CA ALA A 730 -3.45 -26.80 -41.03
C ALA A 730 -3.36 -27.38 -42.46
N PRO A 731 -2.16 -27.53 -43.05
CA PRO A 731 -1.90 -28.32 -44.26
C PRO A 731 -1.18 -29.67 -44.01
N LYS A 732 -0.88 -30.42 -45.08
CA LYS A 732 -0.64 -31.89 -45.07
C LYS A 732 0.83 -32.31 -45.31
N THR A 733 1.09 -33.61 -45.12
CA THR A 733 2.39 -34.29 -45.15
C THR A 733 3.02 -34.47 -46.55
N SER A 734 4.35 -34.59 -46.59
CA SER A 734 5.12 -35.17 -47.70
C SER A 734 6.36 -35.93 -47.18
N LYS A 735 7.06 -36.69 -48.04
CA LYS A 735 8.06 -37.72 -47.68
C LYS A 735 9.53 -37.27 -47.87
N PRO A 736 10.52 -37.95 -47.24
CA PRO A 736 11.88 -37.43 -47.08
C PRO A 736 12.81 -37.66 -48.28
N LEU A 737 13.93 -36.94 -48.30
CA LEU A 737 15.07 -37.16 -49.20
C LEU A 737 16.37 -37.30 -48.39
N ASN A 738 17.13 -38.35 -48.68
CA ASN A 738 18.49 -38.55 -48.16
C ASN A 738 19.49 -37.62 -48.87
N LEU A 739 20.47 -37.09 -48.13
CA LEU A 739 21.76 -36.72 -48.69
C LEU A 739 22.89 -36.98 -47.69
N LYS A 740 24.11 -37.16 -48.20
CA LYS A 740 25.24 -37.76 -47.48
C LYS A 740 25.88 -36.80 -46.46
N SER A 741 26.53 -37.42 -45.47
CA SER A 741 27.47 -36.76 -44.57
C SER A 741 28.72 -36.25 -45.31
N SER A 742 29.24 -35.13 -44.83
CA SER A 742 30.63 -34.68 -45.04
C SER A 742 31.27 -34.54 -43.67
N VAL A 743 32.37 -35.26 -43.42
CA VAL A 743 33.13 -35.15 -42.17
C VAL A 743 34.00 -33.90 -42.24
N THR A 744 33.95 -33.09 -41.19
CA THR A 744 34.92 -32.05 -40.86
C THR A 744 35.13 -32.12 -39.35
N ASP A 745 36.38 -32.25 -38.90
CA ASP A 745 36.70 -32.24 -37.47
C ASP A 745 36.33 -30.88 -36.88
N ASP A 746 35.53 -30.87 -35.82
CA ASP A 746 35.08 -29.66 -35.12
C ASP A 746 35.02 -29.94 -33.61
N ASP A 747 36.18 -30.25 -33.03
CA ASP A 747 36.40 -30.40 -31.59
C ASP A 747 36.36 -29.03 -30.85
N ASP A 748 35.32 -28.20 -31.08
CA ASP A 748 34.94 -27.15 -30.13
C ASP A 748 34.01 -27.77 -29.07
N PRO A 749 34.50 -28.03 -27.84
CA PRO A 749 33.69 -28.62 -26.78
C PRO A 749 32.57 -27.69 -26.27
N TRP A 750 32.47 -26.45 -26.77
CA TRP A 750 31.38 -25.50 -26.49
C TRP A 750 30.36 -25.39 -27.63
N ALA A 751 30.63 -25.92 -28.83
CA ALA A 751 29.70 -25.84 -29.97
C ALA A 751 28.35 -26.52 -29.68
N ALA A 752 28.34 -27.59 -28.88
CA ALA A 752 27.13 -28.30 -28.45
C ALA A 752 26.15 -27.45 -27.59
N ILE A 753 26.55 -26.25 -27.17
CA ILE A 753 25.74 -25.32 -26.37
C ILE A 753 25.27 -24.14 -27.23
N ALA A 754 25.96 -23.84 -28.34
CA ALA A 754 25.64 -22.71 -29.19
C ALA A 754 24.41 -22.99 -30.06
N ALA A 755 23.42 -22.09 -30.04
CA ALA A 755 22.32 -22.13 -30.99
C ALA A 755 22.86 -22.04 -32.44
N PRO A 756 22.35 -22.85 -33.39
CA PRO A 756 22.86 -22.91 -34.76
C PRO A 756 22.68 -21.58 -35.51
N ALA A 757 23.62 -21.26 -36.40
CA ALA A 757 23.61 -19.99 -37.12
C ALA A 757 22.37 -19.86 -38.04
N PRO A 758 21.68 -18.69 -38.06
CA PRO A 758 20.49 -18.49 -38.89
C PRO A 758 20.85 -18.49 -40.38
N THR A 759 20.31 -19.45 -41.14
CA THR A 759 20.67 -19.69 -42.55
C THR A 759 19.90 -18.79 -43.52
N SER A 760 20.28 -17.51 -43.60
CA SER A 760 19.70 -16.53 -44.54
C SER A 760 20.09 -16.75 -46.01
N LYS A 761 19.62 -17.85 -46.62
CA LYS A 761 19.75 -18.08 -48.07
C LYS A 761 18.78 -17.20 -48.87
N ALA A 762 19.24 -15.99 -49.24
CA ALA A 762 18.51 -15.12 -50.14
C ALA A 762 18.33 -15.76 -51.53
N LYS A 763 17.10 -15.73 -52.06
CA LYS A 763 16.76 -16.17 -53.42
C LYS A 763 16.80 -14.96 -54.37
N PRO A 764 17.57 -14.97 -55.46
CA PRO A 764 17.54 -13.90 -56.46
C PRO A 764 16.32 -14.03 -57.38
N LEU A 765 15.70 -12.91 -57.77
CA LEU A 765 14.64 -12.87 -58.79
C LEU A 765 14.94 -11.81 -59.87
N SER A 766 15.26 -12.33 -61.06
CA SER A 766 15.06 -11.80 -62.42
C SER A 766 14.70 -10.30 -62.60
N SER A 767 15.70 -9.54 -63.04
CA SER A 767 15.68 -8.71 -64.28
C SER A 767 14.40 -7.96 -64.70
N GLY A 768 14.51 -6.62 -64.73
CA GLY A 768 13.66 -5.74 -65.56
C GLY A 768 14.50 -4.71 -66.34
N ARG A 769 14.18 -4.49 -67.63
CA ARG A 769 14.70 -3.33 -68.41
C ARG A 769 14.04 -2.05 -67.88
N GLY A 770 14.66 -0.87 -67.83
CA GLY A 770 15.99 -0.47 -68.28
C GLY A 770 15.95 0.69 -69.28
N ARG A 771 16.16 1.94 -68.83
CA ARG A 771 16.41 3.09 -69.73
C ARG A 771 17.27 4.18 -69.09
N SER A 772 18.36 4.49 -69.78
CA SER A 772 19.40 5.50 -69.60
C SER A 772 18.98 6.94 -69.22
N ALA A 773 19.76 7.54 -68.32
CA ALA A 773 20.27 8.91 -68.43
C ALA A 773 21.66 9.01 -67.75
N LYS A 774 22.52 9.95 -68.15
CA LYS A 774 23.91 10.08 -67.63
C LYS A 774 24.15 11.44 -66.97
N ALA A 775 25.07 11.42 -66.01
CA ALA A 775 25.49 12.50 -65.12
C ALA A 775 25.75 13.89 -65.75
N ALA A 776 25.52 14.94 -64.94
CA ALA A 776 26.21 16.21 -65.03
C ALA A 776 26.45 16.80 -63.63
N ALA A 777 27.66 17.33 -63.42
CA ALA A 777 28.15 18.16 -62.31
C ALA A 777 29.39 18.92 -62.88
N PRO A 778 30.12 19.81 -62.16
CA PRO A 778 30.00 20.27 -60.76
C PRO A 778 30.21 21.81 -60.63
N LYS A 779 30.66 22.29 -59.45
CA LYS A 779 31.40 23.58 -59.20
C LYS A 779 30.58 24.89 -59.20
N LEU A 780 31.01 26.01 -58.57
CA LEU A 780 31.94 26.32 -57.43
C LEU A 780 31.72 27.79 -56.98
N GLY A 781 32.28 28.19 -55.81
CA GLY A 781 32.39 29.59 -55.36
C GLY A 781 31.34 29.98 -54.29
N ALA A 782 31.61 30.27 -53.00
CA ALA A 782 32.81 30.58 -52.19
C ALA A 782 33.17 32.07 -52.00
N GLN A 783 33.55 32.41 -50.74
CA GLN A 783 33.98 33.72 -50.20
C GLN A 783 32.84 34.74 -49.95
N ARG A 784 32.56 35.18 -48.70
CA ARG A 784 33.29 36.09 -47.74
C ARG A 784 33.02 37.59 -48.06
N ILE A 785 32.80 38.50 -47.10
CA ILE A 785 32.64 38.43 -45.62
C ILE A 785 31.97 39.74 -45.10
N ASN A 786 31.22 39.69 -43.98
CA ASN A 786 30.71 40.82 -43.13
C ASN A 786 29.90 41.95 -43.86
N ARG A 787 28.90 42.64 -43.28
CA ARG A 787 28.72 43.14 -41.90
C ARG A 787 27.33 43.82 -41.79
N THR A 788 26.52 43.53 -40.76
CA THR A 788 25.67 44.50 -39.97
C THR A 788 24.72 43.76 -39.02
N THR A 789 24.21 44.49 -38.01
CA THR A 789 23.36 44.01 -36.91
C THR A 789 21.92 44.53 -37.00
N SER A 790 20.93 43.68 -36.76
CA SER A 790 19.56 44.02 -36.32
C SER A 790 18.91 42.73 -35.77
N SER A 791 18.83 42.50 -34.46
CA SER A 791 17.72 42.91 -33.57
C SER A 791 16.32 42.64 -34.14
N GLY A 792 15.59 41.69 -33.55
CA GLY A 792 14.18 41.41 -33.89
C GLY A 792 13.68 40.03 -33.44
N MET A 793 13.32 39.91 -32.15
CA MET A 793 12.80 38.72 -31.43
C MET A 793 13.80 37.57 -31.21
#